data_AF-A0A1Z5TFU0-F1
#
_entry.id   AF-A0A1Z5TFU0-F1
#
_cell.length_a   1.000
_cell.length_b   1.000
_cell.length_c   1.000
_cell.angle_alpha   90.00
_cell.angle_beta   90.00
_cell.angle_gamma   90.00
#
_symmetry.space_group_name_H-M   'P 1'
#
loop_
_entity.id
_entity.type
_entity.pdbx_description
1 polymer ?
#
loop_
_entity_poly.entity_id
_entity_poly.type
_entity_poly.pdbx_seq_one_letter_code
_entity_poly.pdbx_strand_id
1 'polypeptide(L)'
;MASKPVTLQVQSRGKRIPKLPSEASTYLQGSGSDLYERISKATGVSVHRIRITNADDGKPVPNDKSITVASTGLQNGSTIQVKDLGPQIAWRTVFVIEYLGPLLIHPLFYYLRPYIYKGANAEPSLLQTVSCITITLHFFKRELETLFVHRFSNATMPARNIFKNSFHYWVLAGLLIAYPSYSPTSATAAQADSLLLNVGLALFTFGELANLNTHLILRSLRSAGGTERGVPEGLGFGWVTCPNYLFESIAWLGILLINRSWATAVFIAVAVGQMAIWAKKKENRYRKELGSKYQKKRYSMIPGIWKHEVHTPKPLAPKDVTTGSDCKTEQFCTPESDDASPSSSRDAQWGDLFHDLDPASELPACDGNEDTSNQEYMHDSLSVDVSLLDAGIGVNSDPSSLLNMTVAELPCSVQEQSSALTITQLLSSDSPSATKLSYPLFDETTELIQYYFKEVPQMFAMYDSHKNPFRGTVWSLYGHSLAINYIAQSMAAACLAEVHPQFTKVSSSLRKQALELLENDPKPDYETLLALLMLGGAASWHDASDIGLPCFKLISNRLGTMVANGGLSVFDNNFLFFQEAMMWWEALLSYLVDPPSLPHVEDLIAPWLMHSRGVIPHPWTGVARDTIKAIQQVGRLVRAQRKCAKGLRFATQAGMLEMQRLLNDAKEIEHTLLSLHHPCEAEIASPDDIATPVWHFVTLAEAQRIVGLLQIYRVFPDLLTQRRAAETGTDVESSWLDDISGHGNGTSETDDEVLLNLSMKALRLLDSIPLGSGTKEFQLFLLVCCSSELGCPEPAGDDMTGSGLSQKLIEVASMRKVVLDRLTCYLRTLHPKPIRVCLDIARECWRRMDGGEKGVYWMDVMIENGWETLMG
;
A
#
# COMPACT_ATOMS: atom_id res chain seq x y z
N MET A 1 -0.54 49.02 25.84
CA MET A 1 -1.88 49.20 25.25
C MET A 1 -2.56 47.84 25.22
N ALA A 2 -3.72 47.68 25.85
CA ALA A 2 -4.44 46.40 25.85
C ALA A 2 -4.89 46.08 24.42
N SER A 3 -4.48 44.93 23.88
CA SER A 3 -4.96 44.46 22.58
C SER A 3 -6.48 44.31 22.64
N LYS A 4 -7.19 44.81 21.63
CA LYS A 4 -8.63 44.58 21.54
C LYS A 4 -8.90 43.07 21.46
N PRO A 5 -9.91 42.54 22.18
CA PRO A 5 -10.29 41.15 22.03
C PRO A 5 -10.75 40.91 20.60
N VAL A 6 -10.39 39.75 20.05
CA VAL A 6 -10.83 39.26 18.76
C VAL A 6 -11.90 38.19 18.95
N THR A 7 -12.87 38.20 18.06
CA THR A 7 -13.95 37.22 18.03
C THR A 7 -13.61 36.15 16.99
N LEU A 8 -13.58 34.89 17.41
CA LEU A 8 -13.42 33.73 16.55
C LEU A 8 -14.78 33.05 16.37
N GLN A 9 -15.12 32.65 15.15
CA GLN A 9 -16.29 31.81 14.89
C GLN A 9 -15.97 30.37 15.29
N VAL A 10 -16.87 29.70 15.98
CA VAL A 10 -16.63 28.37 16.54
C VAL A 10 -17.60 27.37 15.91
N GLN A 11 -17.04 26.34 15.30
CA GLN A 11 -17.80 25.26 14.67
C GLN A 11 -17.44 23.91 15.31
N SER A 12 -18.43 23.04 15.47
CA SER A 12 -18.19 21.65 15.89
C SER A 12 -17.61 20.84 14.73
N ARG A 13 -16.65 19.98 15.00
CA ARG A 13 -16.10 19.02 14.02
C ARG A 13 -16.30 17.59 14.52
N GLY A 14 -17.16 16.83 13.85
CA GLY A 14 -17.55 15.48 14.25
C GLY A 14 -18.78 15.47 15.15
N LYS A 15 -18.83 14.63 16.19
CA LYS A 15 -19.98 14.55 17.12
C LYS A 15 -20.28 15.92 17.75
N ARG A 16 -21.56 16.29 17.79
CA ARG A 16 -22.06 17.49 18.48
C ARG A 16 -21.53 17.59 19.91
N ILE A 17 -20.83 18.69 20.21
CA ILE A 17 -20.39 19.04 21.56
C ILE A 17 -21.49 19.84 22.27
N PRO A 18 -22.05 19.36 23.39
CA PRO A 18 -23.06 20.11 24.15
C PRO A 18 -22.53 21.48 24.60
N LYS A 19 -23.33 22.53 24.47
CA LYS A 19 -23.01 23.90 24.91
C LYS A 19 -21.78 24.53 24.23
N LEU A 20 -21.37 24.04 23.06
CA LEU A 20 -20.35 24.72 22.26
C LEU A 20 -20.87 26.11 21.85
N PRO A 21 -20.17 27.20 22.21
CA PRO A 21 -20.60 28.54 21.81
C PRO A 21 -20.41 28.72 20.30
N SER A 22 -21.22 29.59 19.67
CA SER A 22 -21.07 29.94 18.25
C SER A 22 -19.87 30.88 18.00
N GLU A 23 -19.45 31.60 19.03
CA GLU A 23 -18.31 32.53 18.99
C GLU A 23 -17.49 32.44 20.28
N ALA A 24 -16.17 32.60 20.15
CA ALA A 24 -15.25 32.67 21.28
C ALA A 24 -14.41 33.95 21.21
N SER A 25 -14.44 34.74 22.29
CA SER A 25 -13.58 35.92 22.42
C SER A 25 -12.22 35.54 23.04
N THR A 26 -11.15 35.92 22.35
CA THR A 26 -9.77 35.72 22.81
C THR A 26 -8.91 36.94 22.49
N TYR A 27 -7.67 36.96 22.98
CA TYR A 27 -6.68 37.97 22.59
C TYR A 27 -5.68 37.35 21.65
N LEU A 28 -5.32 38.03 20.56
CA LEU A 28 -4.31 37.54 19.61
C LEU A 28 -2.95 37.27 20.27
N GLN A 29 -2.61 38.05 21.29
CA GLN A 29 -1.41 37.88 22.11
C GLN A 29 -1.60 36.91 23.29
N GLY A 30 -2.81 36.40 23.49
CA GLY A 30 -3.10 35.37 24.49
C GLY A 30 -2.55 34.02 24.06
N SER A 31 -2.39 33.11 25.02
CA SER A 31 -1.84 31.78 24.73
C SER A 31 -2.88 30.87 24.08
N GLY A 32 -2.43 29.89 23.30
CA GLY A 32 -3.27 28.80 22.82
C GLY A 32 -3.97 28.09 23.98
N SER A 33 -3.26 27.88 25.10
CA SER A 33 -3.85 27.27 26.30
C SER A 33 -5.05 28.02 26.88
N ASP A 34 -5.04 29.36 26.85
CA ASP A 34 -6.17 30.19 27.31
C ASP A 34 -7.41 29.97 26.43
N LEU A 35 -7.23 29.78 25.12
CA LEU A 35 -8.31 29.48 24.19
C LEU A 35 -8.93 28.10 24.50
N TYR A 36 -8.08 27.08 24.76
CA TYR A 36 -8.55 25.76 25.18
C TYR A 36 -9.32 25.81 26.50
N GLU A 37 -8.84 26.54 27.50
CA GLU A 37 -9.53 26.71 28.78
C GLU A 37 -10.90 27.37 28.63
N ARG A 38 -11.02 28.38 27.75
CA ARG A 38 -12.29 29.08 27.48
C ARG A 38 -13.32 28.15 26.86
N ILE A 39 -12.93 27.39 25.83
CA ILE A 39 -13.81 26.41 25.19
C ILE A 39 -14.17 25.29 26.17
N SER A 40 -13.21 24.83 26.98
CA SER A 40 -13.44 23.82 28.02
C SER A 40 -14.44 24.29 29.08
N LYS A 41 -14.31 25.53 29.57
CA LYS A 41 -15.27 26.12 30.54
C LYS A 41 -16.66 26.28 29.95
N ALA A 42 -16.77 26.68 28.67
CA ALA A 42 -18.06 26.85 28.00
C ALA A 42 -18.79 25.52 27.76
N THR A 43 -18.05 24.49 27.34
CA THR A 43 -18.61 23.17 26.98
C THR A 43 -18.73 22.20 28.15
N GLY A 44 -17.93 22.39 29.21
CA GLY A 44 -17.77 21.41 30.30
C GLY A 44 -16.90 20.21 29.92
N VAL A 45 -16.33 20.18 28.71
CA VAL A 45 -15.44 19.12 28.24
C VAL A 45 -14.01 19.43 28.67
N SER A 46 -13.27 18.43 29.18
CA SER A 46 -11.87 18.60 29.60
C SER A 46 -10.99 19.11 28.46
N VAL A 47 -10.06 20.03 28.77
CA VAL A 47 -9.03 20.53 27.83
C VAL A 47 -8.24 19.43 27.13
N HIS A 48 -8.06 18.27 27.76
CA HIS A 48 -7.33 17.13 27.17
C HIS A 48 -8.14 16.35 26.13
N ARG A 49 -9.47 16.53 26.12
CA ARG A 49 -10.38 15.91 25.14
C ARG A 49 -10.68 16.84 23.97
N ILE A 50 -10.32 18.11 24.07
CA ILE A 50 -10.61 19.10 23.03
C ILE A 50 -9.45 19.12 22.04
N ARG A 51 -9.76 19.22 20.74
CA ARG A 51 -8.82 19.64 19.70
C ARG A 51 -9.39 20.84 18.97
N ILE A 52 -8.57 21.88 18.85
CA ILE A 52 -8.91 23.09 18.09
C ILE A 52 -8.08 23.10 16.80
N THR A 53 -8.75 23.29 15.68
CA THR A 53 -8.14 23.39 14.34
C THR A 53 -8.56 24.70 13.71
N ASN A 54 -7.64 25.40 13.04
CA ASN A 54 -7.99 26.54 12.21
C ASN A 54 -8.70 26.03 10.94
N ALA A 55 -9.90 26.53 10.65
CA ALA A 55 -10.67 26.07 9.50
C ALA A 55 -10.05 26.49 8.17
N ASP A 56 -9.32 27.61 8.14
CA ASP A 56 -8.80 28.21 6.92
C ASP A 56 -7.61 27.42 6.35
N ASP A 57 -6.74 26.88 7.20
CA ASP A 57 -5.53 26.13 6.79
C ASP A 57 -5.49 24.68 7.27
N GLY A 58 -6.50 24.24 8.01
CA GLY A 58 -6.61 22.88 8.56
C GLY A 58 -5.57 22.55 9.64
N LYS A 59 -4.76 23.51 10.11
CA LYS A 59 -3.68 23.24 11.07
C LYS A 59 -4.20 23.23 12.52
N PRO A 60 -3.67 22.35 13.37
CA PRO A 60 -4.05 22.33 14.78
C PRO A 60 -3.49 23.55 15.51
N VAL A 61 -4.32 24.16 16.36
CA VAL A 61 -3.91 25.20 17.30
C VAL A 61 -3.33 24.49 18.53
N PRO A 62 -2.03 24.64 18.85
CA PRO A 62 -1.44 23.93 19.99
C PRO A 62 -2.01 24.41 21.33
N ASN A 63 -2.30 23.47 22.23
CA ASN A 63 -2.62 23.77 23.63
C ASN A 63 -1.31 24.03 24.41
N ASP A 64 -0.66 25.15 24.12
CA ASP A 64 0.62 25.54 24.70
C ASP A 64 0.53 26.97 25.29
N LYS A 65 1.24 27.20 26.40
CA LYS A 65 1.33 28.50 27.07
C LYS A 65 2.28 29.46 26.35
N SER A 66 3.27 28.96 25.61
CA SER A 66 4.26 29.78 24.92
C SER A 66 3.85 30.17 23.49
N ILE A 67 2.81 29.53 22.94
CA ILE A 67 2.33 29.77 21.58
C ILE A 67 1.15 30.74 21.64
N THR A 68 1.25 31.86 20.92
CA THR A 68 0.19 32.88 20.86
C THR A 68 -0.84 32.53 19.81
N VAL A 69 -2.10 32.93 20.00
CA VAL A 69 -3.18 32.73 19.02
C VAL A 69 -2.83 33.36 17.66
N ALA A 70 -2.13 34.50 17.64
CA ALA A 70 -1.67 35.12 16.40
C ALA A 70 -0.68 34.25 15.62
N SER A 71 0.24 33.57 16.33
CA SER A 71 1.26 32.72 15.69
C SER A 71 0.70 31.46 15.03
N THR A 72 -0.55 31.10 15.32
CA THR A 72 -1.25 29.99 14.67
C THR A 72 -2.05 30.42 13.44
N GLY A 73 -1.88 31.65 12.97
CA GLY A 73 -2.55 32.17 11.76
C GLY A 73 -3.99 32.63 11.99
N LEU A 74 -4.49 32.61 13.22
CA LEU A 74 -5.85 33.06 13.55
C LEU A 74 -5.92 34.58 13.65
N GLN A 75 -6.97 35.16 13.07
CA GLN A 75 -7.26 36.58 13.08
C GLN A 75 -8.70 36.84 13.55
N ASN A 76 -9.08 38.13 13.67
CA ASN A 76 -10.46 38.48 14.01
C ASN A 76 -11.42 38.02 12.91
N GLY A 77 -12.44 37.25 13.28
CA GLY A 77 -13.39 36.65 12.35
C GLY A 77 -12.97 35.27 11.81
N SER A 78 -11.75 34.79 12.12
CA SER A 78 -11.32 33.44 11.72
C SER A 78 -12.22 32.37 12.34
N THR A 79 -12.41 31.28 11.60
CA THR A 79 -13.22 30.14 12.04
C THR A 79 -12.33 29.07 12.66
N ILE A 80 -12.67 28.64 13.87
CA ILE A 80 -12.06 27.50 14.54
C ILE A 80 -13.01 26.32 14.61
N GLN A 81 -12.48 25.14 14.30
CA GLN A 81 -13.17 23.87 14.42
C GLN A 81 -12.77 23.16 15.71
N VAL A 82 -13.76 22.82 16.54
CA VAL A 82 -13.57 22.17 17.84
C VAL A 82 -14.07 20.74 17.76
N LYS A 83 -13.18 19.78 18.06
CA LYS A 83 -13.50 18.35 18.11
C LYS A 83 -13.30 17.81 19.52
N ASP A 84 -14.24 16.99 19.99
CA ASP A 84 -14.08 16.14 21.18
C ASP A 84 -13.45 14.81 20.74
N LEU A 85 -12.30 14.46 21.33
CA LEU A 85 -11.50 13.27 21.05
C LEU A 85 -11.97 12.02 21.82
N GLY A 86 -13.09 12.11 22.55
CA GLY A 86 -13.60 11.01 23.37
C GLY A 86 -12.80 10.80 24.66
N PRO A 87 -12.99 9.68 25.38
CA PRO A 87 -12.27 9.39 26.62
C PRO A 87 -10.76 9.33 26.42
N GLN A 88 -10.03 10.08 27.25
CA GLN A 88 -8.58 10.21 27.19
C GLN A 88 -7.95 9.66 28.47
N ILE A 89 -6.77 9.08 28.36
CA ILE A 89 -5.95 8.58 29.47
C ILE A 89 -4.55 9.19 29.39
N ALA A 90 -3.95 9.50 30.54
CA ALA A 90 -2.61 10.07 30.59
C ALA A 90 -1.56 9.05 30.16
N TRP A 91 -0.58 9.48 29.35
CA TRP A 91 0.51 8.62 28.90
C TRP A 91 1.25 7.94 30.05
N ARG A 92 1.50 8.67 31.14
CA ARG A 92 2.11 8.08 32.35
C ARG A 92 1.33 6.87 32.87
N THR A 93 0.00 6.97 32.93
CA THR A 93 -0.86 5.88 33.41
C THR A 93 -0.83 4.68 32.46
N VAL A 94 -0.77 4.95 31.16
CA VAL A 94 -0.70 3.93 30.12
C VAL A 94 0.58 3.10 30.25
N PHE A 95 1.74 3.76 30.31
CA PHE A 95 3.03 3.08 30.46
C PHE A 95 3.10 2.24 31.75
N VAL A 96 2.55 2.75 32.86
CA VAL A 96 2.47 1.98 34.11
C VAL A 96 1.63 0.72 33.91
N ILE A 97 0.51 0.78 33.20
CA ILE A 97 -0.33 -0.40 32.97
C ILE A 97 0.33 -1.38 32.00
N GLU A 98 1.03 -0.88 30.98
CA GLU A 98 1.78 -1.69 30.02
C GLU A 98 2.89 -2.51 30.71
N TYR A 99 3.73 -1.85 31.52
CA TYR A 99 4.89 -2.47 32.16
C TYR A 99 4.53 -3.32 33.38
N LEU A 100 3.37 -3.07 34.00
CA LEU A 100 2.85 -3.88 35.09
C LEU A 100 2.63 -5.35 34.69
N GLY A 101 2.30 -5.64 33.44
CA GLY A 101 2.04 -7.00 32.96
C GLY A 101 3.22 -7.95 33.19
N PRO A 102 4.36 -7.74 32.52
CA PRO A 102 5.57 -8.53 32.76
C PRO A 102 6.03 -8.52 34.23
N LEU A 103 5.88 -7.39 34.92
CA LEU A 103 6.25 -7.24 36.33
C LEU A 103 5.45 -8.16 37.26
N LEU A 104 4.19 -8.48 36.90
CA LEU A 104 3.35 -9.43 37.63
C LEU A 104 3.52 -10.87 37.12
N ILE A 105 3.54 -11.06 35.80
CA ILE A 105 3.52 -12.38 35.17
C ILE A 105 4.79 -13.17 35.48
N HIS A 106 5.97 -12.55 35.43
CA HIS A 106 7.23 -13.25 35.65
C HIS A 106 7.37 -13.81 37.08
N PRO A 107 7.15 -13.02 38.14
CA PRO A 107 7.12 -13.55 39.51
C PRO A 107 6.01 -14.59 39.71
N LEU A 108 4.82 -14.38 39.12
CA LEU A 108 3.71 -15.33 39.24
C LEU A 108 4.09 -16.70 38.67
N PHE A 109 4.62 -16.75 37.45
CA PHE A 109 5.08 -18.00 36.85
C PHE A 109 6.27 -18.62 37.58
N TYR A 110 7.18 -17.80 38.12
CA TYR A 110 8.32 -18.26 38.92
C TYR A 110 7.86 -18.98 40.19
N TYR A 111 6.95 -18.39 40.96
CA TYR A 111 6.45 -18.98 42.22
C TYR A 111 5.40 -20.08 42.01
N LEU A 112 4.55 -19.97 40.99
CA LEU A 112 3.51 -20.97 40.70
C LEU A 112 4.00 -22.12 39.81
N ARG A 113 5.28 -22.16 39.47
CA ARG A 113 5.88 -23.17 38.61
C ARG A 113 5.47 -24.62 38.95
N PRO A 114 5.46 -25.09 40.21
CA PRO A 114 5.05 -26.46 40.54
C PRO A 114 3.58 -26.77 40.24
N TYR A 115 2.72 -25.74 40.19
CA TYR A 115 1.29 -25.87 39.88
C TYR A 115 1.00 -25.73 38.38
N ILE A 116 1.84 -24.98 37.66
CA ILE A 116 1.71 -24.74 36.22
C ILE A 116 2.29 -25.92 35.42
N TYR A 117 3.45 -26.45 35.83
CA TYR A 117 4.14 -27.52 35.08
C TYR A 117 4.19 -28.82 35.87
N LYS A 118 3.65 -29.89 35.28
CA LYS A 118 3.74 -31.24 35.84
C LYS A 118 5.20 -31.67 35.97
N GLY A 119 5.60 -32.12 37.16
CA GLY A 119 6.96 -32.60 37.42
C GLY A 119 8.01 -31.49 37.63
N ALA A 120 7.61 -30.24 37.80
CA ALA A 120 8.54 -29.18 38.17
C ALA A 120 8.99 -29.30 39.63
N ASN A 121 10.30 -29.28 39.85
CA ASN A 121 10.89 -29.14 41.20
C ASN A 121 10.34 -27.88 41.90
N ALA A 122 10.19 -27.97 43.22
CA ALA A 122 9.78 -26.83 44.05
C ALA A 122 10.78 -25.66 43.94
N GLU A 123 12.07 -25.96 43.78
CA GLU A 123 13.12 -24.95 43.61
C GLU A 123 13.40 -24.68 42.12
N PRO A 124 13.32 -23.42 41.67
CA PRO A 124 13.72 -23.00 40.33
C PRO A 124 15.24 -23.10 40.12
N SER A 125 15.68 -23.28 38.87
CA SER A 125 17.11 -23.28 38.56
C SER A 125 17.76 -21.90 38.79
N LEU A 126 19.10 -21.86 38.86
CA LEU A 126 19.84 -20.59 38.93
C LEU A 126 19.48 -19.66 37.76
N LEU A 127 19.51 -20.17 36.52
CA LEU A 127 19.20 -19.36 35.35
C LEU A 127 17.73 -18.90 35.34
N GLN A 128 16.79 -19.70 35.82
CA GLN A 128 15.38 -19.29 35.97
C GLN A 128 15.22 -18.16 36.99
N THR A 129 15.95 -18.26 38.09
CA THR A 129 15.99 -17.23 39.13
C THR A 129 16.61 -15.93 38.62
N VAL A 130 17.78 -16.01 37.99
CA VAL A 130 18.46 -14.84 37.42
C VAL A 130 17.61 -14.21 36.31
N SER A 131 16.95 -15.01 35.47
CA SER A 131 16.05 -14.50 34.41
C SER A 131 14.83 -13.78 34.98
N CYS A 132 14.23 -14.31 36.06
CA CYS A 132 13.15 -13.62 36.76
C CYS A 132 13.63 -12.28 37.32
N ILE A 133 14.80 -12.27 37.97
CA ILE A 133 15.38 -11.05 38.55
C ILE A 133 15.68 -10.02 37.45
N THR A 134 16.37 -10.37 36.38
CA THR A 134 16.76 -9.41 35.34
C THR A 134 15.56 -8.84 34.60
N ILE A 135 14.58 -9.67 34.24
CA ILE A 135 13.35 -9.18 33.58
C ILE A 135 12.53 -8.31 34.53
N THR A 136 12.38 -8.71 35.79
CA THR A 136 11.68 -7.90 36.81
C THR A 136 12.39 -6.57 37.03
N LEU A 137 13.73 -6.56 37.13
CA LEU A 137 14.52 -5.34 37.28
C LEU A 137 14.40 -4.42 36.06
N HIS A 138 14.39 -4.95 34.85
CA HIS A 138 14.16 -4.18 33.62
C HIS A 138 12.83 -3.43 33.71
N PHE A 139 11.72 -4.15 33.91
CA PHE A 139 10.39 -3.53 33.95
C PHE A 139 10.18 -2.64 35.18
N PHE A 140 10.75 -2.99 36.33
CA PHE A 140 10.71 -2.14 37.52
C PHE A 140 11.44 -0.81 37.29
N LYS A 141 12.60 -0.85 36.64
CA LYS A 141 13.33 0.36 36.24
C LYS A 141 12.51 1.17 35.22
N ARG A 142 11.83 0.54 34.25
CA ARG A 142 10.92 1.23 33.32
C ARG A 142 9.75 1.93 34.03
N GLU A 143 9.21 1.34 35.09
CA GLU A 143 8.19 1.98 35.95
C GLU A 143 8.74 3.23 36.64
N LEU A 144 9.93 3.12 37.26
CA LEU A 144 10.58 4.25 37.91
C LEU A 144 10.91 5.37 36.93
N GLU A 145 11.41 5.04 35.74
CA GLU A 145 11.68 6.03 34.70
C GLU A 145 10.38 6.72 34.24
N THR A 146 9.28 5.95 34.08
CA THR A 146 7.96 6.48 33.71
C THR A 146 7.40 7.46 34.74
N LEU A 147 7.57 7.15 36.03
CA LEU A 147 7.07 7.97 37.12
C LEU A 147 7.94 9.21 37.38
N PHE A 148 9.27 9.08 37.31
CA PHE A 148 10.21 10.07 37.83
C PHE A 148 11.15 10.71 36.80
N VAL A 149 11.33 10.11 35.62
CA VAL A 149 12.28 10.57 34.60
C VAL A 149 11.57 11.12 33.37
N HIS A 150 10.56 10.42 32.84
CA HIS A 150 9.95 10.78 31.55
C HIS A 150 9.16 12.08 31.64
N ARG A 151 9.29 12.90 30.59
CA ARG A 151 8.46 14.09 30.35
C ARG A 151 7.74 13.90 29.03
N PHE A 152 6.42 13.82 29.05
CA PHE A 152 5.59 13.59 27.87
C PHE A 152 5.24 14.93 27.21
N SER A 153 5.32 14.98 25.87
CA SER A 153 4.97 16.16 25.07
C SER A 153 3.46 16.32 24.89
N ASN A 154 2.72 15.22 24.83
CA ASN A 154 1.26 15.21 24.91
C ASN A 154 0.81 14.72 26.27
N ALA A 155 -0.25 15.32 26.80
CA ALA A 155 -0.79 14.96 28.10
C ALA A 155 -1.47 13.58 28.09
N THR A 156 -2.16 13.22 26.99
CA THR A 156 -3.04 12.06 26.93
C THR A 156 -3.07 11.36 25.56
N MET A 157 -3.68 10.17 25.53
CA MET A 157 -4.13 9.42 24.35
C MET A 157 -5.56 8.89 24.58
N PRO A 158 -6.36 8.59 23.55
CA PRO A 158 -7.59 7.82 23.70
C PRO A 158 -7.45 6.53 24.49
N ALA A 159 -8.40 6.36 25.42
CA ALA A 159 -8.38 5.28 26.39
C ALA A 159 -8.41 3.89 25.76
N ARG A 160 -9.05 3.71 24.59
CA ARG A 160 -9.18 2.40 23.93
C ARG A 160 -7.83 1.79 23.51
N ASN A 161 -6.82 2.63 23.29
CA ASN A 161 -5.50 2.16 22.85
C ASN A 161 -4.73 1.45 23.96
N ILE A 162 -5.15 1.58 25.23
CA ILE A 162 -4.53 0.86 26.34
C ILE A 162 -4.55 -0.66 26.15
N PHE A 163 -5.62 -1.21 25.57
CA PHE A 163 -5.74 -2.65 25.35
C PHE A 163 -4.71 -3.14 24.32
N LYS A 164 -4.52 -2.39 23.25
CA LYS A 164 -3.55 -2.72 22.19
C LYS A 164 -2.13 -2.69 22.73
N ASN A 165 -1.77 -1.63 23.44
CA ASN A 165 -0.42 -1.51 23.97
C ASN A 165 -0.15 -2.50 25.09
N SER A 166 -1.13 -2.71 25.99
CA SER A 166 -1.00 -3.69 27.06
C SER A 166 -0.91 -5.11 26.52
N PHE A 167 -1.64 -5.46 25.46
CA PHE A 167 -1.54 -6.79 24.84
C PHE A 167 -0.09 -7.11 24.45
N HIS A 168 0.63 -6.18 23.83
CA HIS A 168 2.02 -6.41 23.44
C HIS A 168 2.89 -6.79 24.64
N TYR A 169 2.89 -5.98 25.70
CA TYR A 169 3.73 -6.23 26.87
C TYR A 169 3.26 -7.43 27.68
N TRP A 170 1.95 -7.57 27.91
CA TRP A 170 1.41 -8.65 28.73
C TRP A 170 1.53 -10.00 28.04
N VAL A 171 1.30 -10.07 26.73
CA VAL A 171 1.36 -11.33 25.99
C VAL A 171 2.78 -11.63 25.52
N LEU A 172 3.47 -10.71 24.83
CA LEU A 172 4.78 -11.02 24.24
C LEU A 172 5.90 -10.97 25.27
N ALA A 173 6.01 -9.89 26.04
CA ALA A 173 7.04 -9.82 27.08
C ALA A 173 6.68 -10.65 28.31
N GLY A 174 5.41 -10.67 28.72
CA GLY A 174 4.92 -11.44 29.86
C GLY A 174 4.75 -12.92 29.53
N LEU A 175 3.60 -13.31 28.95
CA LEU A 175 3.20 -14.72 28.82
C LEU A 175 4.14 -15.54 27.92
N LEU A 176 4.48 -15.03 26.74
CA LEU A 176 5.28 -15.74 25.74
C LEU A 176 6.70 -16.00 26.24
N ILE A 177 7.31 -15.09 27.00
CA ILE A 177 8.64 -15.34 27.60
C ILE A 177 8.49 -16.20 28.86
N ALA A 178 7.54 -15.88 29.74
CA ALA A 178 7.40 -16.58 31.02
C ALA A 178 7.10 -18.07 30.84
N TYR A 179 6.13 -18.43 29.98
CA TYR A 179 5.68 -19.80 29.82
C TYR A 179 6.80 -20.81 29.45
N PRO A 180 7.64 -20.57 28.44
CA PRO A 180 8.75 -21.47 28.15
C PRO A 180 9.93 -21.29 29.12
N SER A 181 10.21 -20.09 29.63
CA SER A 181 11.41 -19.86 30.46
C SER A 181 11.32 -20.52 31.84
N TYR A 182 10.12 -20.65 32.40
CA TYR A 182 9.92 -21.31 33.70
C TYR A 182 9.58 -22.79 33.59
N SER A 183 9.42 -23.35 32.38
CA SER A 183 9.21 -24.80 32.21
C SER A 183 10.39 -25.63 32.75
N PRO A 184 10.16 -26.79 33.38
CA PRO A 184 11.22 -27.69 33.83
C PRO A 184 12.06 -28.32 32.72
N THR A 185 11.55 -28.37 31.49
CA THR A 185 12.26 -28.91 30.32
C THR A 185 12.94 -27.84 29.47
N SER A 186 12.94 -26.59 29.92
CA SER A 186 13.47 -25.46 29.15
C SER A 186 15.00 -25.40 29.16
N ALA A 187 15.58 -24.73 28.15
CA ALA A 187 17.00 -24.39 28.14
C ALA A 187 17.41 -23.51 29.35
N THR A 188 16.45 -22.77 29.91
CA THR A 188 16.62 -21.99 31.14
C THR A 188 16.68 -22.88 32.39
N ALA A 189 16.07 -24.06 32.39
CA ALA A 189 16.17 -25.00 33.51
C ALA A 189 17.51 -25.76 33.56
N ALA A 190 18.28 -25.76 32.47
CA ALA A 190 19.57 -26.44 32.39
C ALA A 190 20.65 -25.77 33.27
N GLN A 191 21.75 -26.50 33.49
CA GLN A 191 22.89 -26.01 34.26
C GLN A 191 23.47 -24.73 33.65
N ALA A 192 23.86 -23.80 34.52
CA ALA A 192 24.45 -22.53 34.11
C ALA A 192 25.86 -22.73 33.55
N ASP A 193 26.09 -22.25 32.33
CA ASP A 193 27.42 -21.97 31.83
C ASP A 193 27.89 -20.65 32.45
N SER A 194 28.98 -20.70 33.23
CA SER A 194 29.50 -19.54 33.94
C SER A 194 29.93 -18.41 33.01
N LEU A 195 30.46 -18.72 31.82
CA LEU A 195 30.88 -17.71 30.86
C LEU A 195 29.65 -16.98 30.28
N LEU A 196 28.67 -17.73 29.77
CA LEU A 196 27.45 -17.16 29.20
C LEU A 196 26.64 -16.37 30.23
N LEU A 197 26.55 -16.87 31.47
CA LEU A 197 25.88 -16.16 32.56
C LEU A 197 26.57 -14.84 32.89
N ASN A 198 27.90 -14.83 33.03
CA ASN A 198 28.66 -13.62 33.36
C ASN A 198 28.63 -12.59 32.22
N VAL A 199 28.78 -13.03 30.97
CA VAL A 199 28.68 -12.16 29.80
C VAL A 199 27.25 -11.62 29.67
N GLY A 200 26.23 -12.46 29.85
CA GLY A 200 24.83 -12.04 29.81
C GLY A 200 24.50 -11.00 30.88
N LEU A 201 24.96 -11.19 32.11
CA LEU A 201 24.80 -10.23 33.21
C LEU A 201 25.55 -8.92 32.95
N ALA A 202 26.76 -8.99 32.39
CA ALA A 202 27.54 -7.80 32.04
C ALA A 202 26.84 -6.97 30.95
N LEU A 203 26.34 -7.63 29.88
CA LEU A 203 25.59 -6.97 28.82
C LEU A 203 24.27 -6.39 29.32
N PHE A 204 23.53 -7.14 30.14
CA PHE A 204 22.30 -6.65 30.78
C PHE A 204 22.56 -5.40 31.61
N THR A 205 23.54 -5.45 32.52
CA THR A 205 23.86 -4.33 33.41
C THR A 205 24.33 -3.10 32.64
N PHE A 206 25.23 -3.29 31.67
CA PHE A 206 25.70 -2.20 30.81
C PHE A 206 24.56 -1.59 30.00
N GLY A 207 23.73 -2.43 29.37
CA GLY A 207 22.59 -2.00 28.57
C GLY A 207 21.58 -1.19 29.40
N GLU A 208 21.22 -1.67 30.60
CA GLU A 208 20.29 -0.95 31.48
C GLU A 208 20.81 0.41 31.94
N LEU A 209 22.08 0.47 32.37
CA LEU A 209 22.69 1.71 32.84
C LEU A 209 22.90 2.72 31.71
N ALA A 210 23.32 2.27 30.53
CA ALA A 210 23.51 3.13 29.37
C ALA A 210 22.17 3.62 28.79
N ASN A 211 21.14 2.77 28.82
CA ASN A 211 19.76 3.14 28.49
C ASN A 211 19.22 4.19 29.48
N LEU A 212 19.37 4.00 30.79
CA LEU A 212 19.00 4.99 31.81
C LEU A 212 19.73 6.32 31.62
N ASN A 213 21.04 6.29 31.38
CA ASN A 213 21.82 7.48 31.10
C ASN A 213 21.27 8.25 29.89
N THR A 214 20.89 7.52 28.84
CA THR A 214 20.26 8.12 27.65
C THR A 214 18.94 8.81 28.01
N HIS A 215 18.10 8.18 28.84
CA HIS A 215 16.84 8.80 29.28
C HIS A 215 17.08 10.04 30.14
N LEU A 216 18.08 10.04 31.03
CA LEU A 216 18.43 11.24 31.80
C LEU A 216 18.91 12.40 30.91
N ILE A 217 19.71 12.10 29.88
CA ILE A 217 20.13 13.10 28.88
C ILE A 217 18.91 13.67 28.16
N LEU A 218 18.04 12.81 27.61
CA LEU A 218 16.87 13.26 26.88
C LEU A 218 15.90 14.07 27.77
N ARG A 219 15.82 13.75 29.07
CA ARG A 219 15.04 14.53 30.05
C ARG A 219 15.60 15.95 30.20
N SER A 220 16.94 16.08 30.21
CA SER A 220 17.62 17.37 30.41
C SER A 220 17.45 18.35 29.25
N LEU A 221 17.04 17.87 28.07
CA LEU A 221 16.73 18.73 26.92
C LEU A 221 15.45 19.56 27.09
N ARG A 222 14.67 19.32 28.15
CA ARG A 222 13.43 20.05 28.42
C ARG A 222 13.52 20.78 29.74
N SER A 223 12.93 21.97 29.84
CA SER A 223 12.61 22.61 31.12
C SER A 223 11.43 21.88 31.81
N ALA A 224 11.25 22.04 33.12
CA ALA A 224 10.15 21.37 33.84
C ALA A 224 8.79 21.93 33.38
N GLY A 225 8.05 21.16 32.58
CA GLY A 225 6.77 21.56 32.00
C GLY A 225 6.85 22.26 30.63
N GLY A 226 8.04 22.38 30.04
CA GLY A 226 8.23 22.96 28.70
C GLY A 226 8.26 21.92 27.56
N THR A 227 8.07 22.40 26.32
CA THR A 227 8.08 21.63 25.06
C THR A 227 9.34 21.88 24.20
N GLU A 228 10.39 22.45 24.81
CA GLU A 228 11.62 22.87 24.13
C GLU A 228 12.34 21.70 23.41
N ARG A 229 12.87 21.99 22.20
CA ARG A 229 13.52 21.02 21.31
C ARG A 229 15.03 21.30 21.20
N GLY A 230 15.84 20.41 21.75
CA GLY A 230 17.31 20.45 21.67
C GLY A 230 17.91 19.24 20.97
N VAL A 231 19.15 19.35 20.50
CA VAL A 231 19.90 18.21 19.94
C VAL A 231 20.48 17.40 21.11
N PRO A 232 20.17 16.10 21.23
CA PRO A 232 20.76 15.27 22.27
C PRO A 232 22.25 15.02 22.02
N GLU A 233 23.06 15.24 23.05
CA GLU A 233 24.49 14.95 23.04
C GLU A 233 24.85 14.10 24.28
N GLY A 234 25.81 13.19 24.11
CA GLY A 234 26.27 12.29 25.17
C GLY A 234 26.53 10.87 24.68
N LEU A 235 26.63 9.93 25.63
CA LEU A 235 26.98 8.54 25.35
C LEU A 235 26.01 7.92 24.32
N GLY A 236 26.56 7.36 23.24
CA GLY A 236 25.81 6.71 22.16
C GLY A 236 25.25 7.65 21.08
N PHE A 237 24.94 8.92 21.40
CA PHE A 237 24.43 9.90 20.42
C PHE A 237 25.45 10.29 19.34
N GLY A 238 26.74 10.05 19.60
CA GLY A 238 27.79 10.14 18.58
C GLY A 238 27.67 9.07 17.49
N TRP A 239 27.16 7.89 17.84
CA TRP A 239 27.12 6.71 16.98
C TRP A 239 25.81 6.58 16.20
N VAL A 240 24.70 6.80 16.91
CA VAL A 240 23.34 6.53 16.42
C VAL A 240 22.35 7.59 16.91
N THR A 241 21.25 7.76 16.18
CA THR A 241 20.17 8.70 16.54
C THR A 241 19.44 8.30 17.83
N CYS A 242 19.17 7.00 18.02
CA CYS A 242 18.39 6.47 19.13
C CYS A 242 19.21 5.48 19.98
N PRO A 243 20.18 5.98 20.79
CA PRO A 243 21.02 5.11 21.62
C PRO A 243 20.24 4.42 22.74
N ASN A 244 19.08 4.93 23.15
CA ASN A 244 18.20 4.25 24.09
C ASN A 244 17.77 2.88 23.55
N TYR A 245 17.34 2.81 22.28
CA TYR A 245 16.97 1.54 21.64
C TYR A 245 18.17 0.61 21.42
N LEU A 246 19.35 1.17 21.12
CA LEU A 246 20.59 0.39 21.04
C LEU A 246 20.89 -0.30 22.38
N PHE A 247 20.90 0.46 23.47
CA PHE A 247 21.25 -0.07 24.79
C PHE A 247 20.17 -1.00 25.35
N GLU A 248 18.89 -0.75 25.03
CA GLU A 248 17.79 -1.67 25.34
C GLU A 248 17.96 -3.00 24.61
N SER A 249 18.34 -2.96 23.32
CA SER A 249 18.63 -4.17 22.53
C SER A 249 19.80 -4.97 23.12
N ILE A 250 20.84 -4.29 23.61
CA ILE A 250 21.98 -4.93 24.30
C ILE A 250 21.54 -5.57 25.61
N ALA A 251 20.68 -4.90 26.39
CA ALA A 251 20.19 -5.45 27.66
C ALA A 251 19.40 -6.74 27.43
N TRP A 252 18.51 -6.75 26.44
CA TRP A 252 17.72 -7.93 26.08
C TRP A 252 18.57 -9.05 25.47
N LEU A 253 19.61 -8.73 24.69
CA LEU A 253 20.59 -9.73 24.26
C LEU A 253 21.27 -10.39 25.48
N GLY A 254 21.58 -9.63 26.53
CA GLY A 254 22.07 -10.17 27.79
C GLY A 254 21.10 -11.16 28.44
N ILE A 255 19.80 -10.83 28.48
CA ILE A 255 18.74 -11.73 28.97
C ILE A 255 18.65 -13.01 28.14
N LEU A 256 18.75 -12.91 26.80
CA LEU A 256 18.77 -14.07 25.92
C LEU A 256 19.96 -15.00 26.19
N LEU A 257 21.15 -14.46 26.45
CA LEU A 257 22.31 -15.28 26.81
C LEU A 257 22.14 -15.99 28.16
N ILE A 258 21.45 -15.36 29.12
CA ILE A 258 21.14 -15.96 30.42
C ILE A 258 20.10 -17.08 30.26
N ASN A 259 18.96 -16.81 29.64
CA ASN A 259 17.84 -17.73 29.64
C ASN A 259 17.86 -18.74 28.49
N ARG A 260 18.54 -18.41 27.38
CA ARG A 260 18.65 -19.20 26.15
C ARG A 260 17.29 -19.64 25.59
N SER A 261 16.26 -18.84 25.83
CA SER A 261 14.89 -19.14 25.46
C SER A 261 14.62 -18.68 24.03
N TRP A 262 14.09 -19.58 23.19
CA TRP A 262 13.67 -19.24 21.83
C TRP A 262 12.62 -18.13 21.82
N ALA A 263 11.74 -18.10 22.84
CA ALA A 263 10.71 -17.07 22.96
C ALA A 263 11.30 -15.69 23.24
N THR A 264 12.40 -15.63 23.97
CA THR A 264 13.16 -14.37 24.17
C THR A 264 13.82 -13.93 22.87
N ALA A 265 14.33 -14.85 22.05
CA ALA A 265 14.88 -14.51 20.73
C ALA A 265 13.80 -13.94 19.79
N VAL A 266 12.60 -14.55 19.77
CA VAL A 266 11.44 -14.05 19.01
C VAL A 266 11.03 -12.66 19.51
N PHE A 267 10.90 -12.48 20.82
CA PHE A 267 10.59 -11.18 21.40
C PHE A 267 11.62 -10.12 20.98
N ILE A 268 12.92 -10.42 21.06
CA ILE A 268 13.99 -9.51 20.62
C ILE A 268 13.86 -9.17 19.14
N ALA A 269 13.64 -10.15 18.27
CA ALA A 269 13.53 -9.90 16.83
C ALA A 269 12.38 -8.93 16.51
N VAL A 270 11.22 -9.15 17.11
CA VAL A 270 10.05 -8.27 16.98
C VAL A 270 10.33 -6.89 17.62
N ALA A 271 10.89 -6.88 18.83
CA ALA A 271 11.20 -5.67 19.59
C ALA A 271 12.15 -4.74 18.84
N VAL A 272 13.28 -5.29 18.40
CA VAL A 272 14.35 -4.59 17.69
C VAL A 272 13.88 -4.12 16.31
N GLY A 273 13.10 -4.95 15.59
CA GLY A 273 12.54 -4.57 14.29
C GLY A 273 11.66 -3.33 14.37
N GLN A 274 10.73 -3.29 15.34
CA GLN A 274 9.86 -2.14 15.55
C GLN A 274 10.64 -0.89 15.98
N MET A 275 11.56 -1.02 16.94
CA MET A 275 12.40 0.09 17.39
C MET A 275 13.26 0.66 16.27
N ALA A 276 13.70 -0.17 15.31
CA ALA A 276 14.45 0.31 14.15
C ALA A 276 13.60 1.20 13.22
N ILE A 277 12.33 0.83 12.99
CA ILE A 277 11.38 1.64 12.22
C ILE A 277 11.19 3.01 12.88
N TRP A 278 11.02 3.02 14.21
CA TRP A 278 10.89 4.26 14.98
C TRP A 278 12.15 5.11 14.99
N ALA A 279 13.32 4.49 15.14
CA ALA A 279 14.58 5.19 15.07
C ALA A 279 14.77 5.90 13.72
N LYS A 280 14.36 5.27 12.61
CA LYS A 280 14.39 5.87 11.27
C LYS A 280 13.43 7.06 11.16
N LYS A 281 12.21 6.92 11.67
CA LYS A 281 11.24 8.04 11.72
C LYS A 281 11.78 9.22 12.54
N LYS A 282 12.42 8.94 13.68
CA LYS A 282 13.02 9.96 14.56
C LYS A 282 14.21 10.67 13.91
N GLU A 283 15.07 9.95 13.19
CA GLU A 283 16.16 10.54 12.40
C GLU A 283 15.64 11.50 11.32
N ASN A 284 14.64 11.08 10.55
CA ASN A 284 14.03 11.92 9.52
C ASN A 284 13.43 13.20 10.11
N ARG A 285 12.78 13.08 11.28
CA ARG A 285 12.22 14.24 11.98
C ARG A 285 13.30 15.20 12.46
N TYR A 286 14.37 14.71 13.11
CA TYR A 286 15.48 15.58 13.54
C TYR A 286 16.13 16.30 12.37
N ARG A 287 16.29 15.65 11.21
CA ARG A 287 16.79 16.30 9.99
C ARG A 287 15.88 17.42 9.48
N LYS A 288 14.56 17.19 9.52
CA LYS A 288 13.56 18.17 9.06
C LYS A 288 13.43 19.36 10.00
N GLU A 289 13.38 19.11 11.31
CA GLU A 289 13.04 20.13 12.31
C GLU A 289 14.24 20.91 12.83
N LEU A 290 15.39 20.27 12.99
CA LEU A 290 16.59 20.89 13.57
C LEU A 290 17.56 21.40 12.50
N GLY A 291 17.33 21.04 11.24
CA GLY A 291 18.05 21.57 10.07
C GLY A 291 19.56 21.49 10.23
N SER A 292 20.24 22.64 10.15
CA SER A 292 21.70 22.75 10.28
C SER A 292 22.24 22.53 11.70
N LYS A 293 21.40 22.60 12.74
CA LYS A 293 21.82 22.37 14.13
C LYS A 293 22.05 20.89 14.44
N TYR A 294 21.48 19.99 13.65
CA TYR A 294 21.57 18.55 13.87
C TYR A 294 22.60 17.90 12.93
N GLN A 295 23.58 17.22 13.53
CA GLN A 295 24.55 16.45 12.75
C GLN A 295 23.90 15.14 12.27
N LYS A 296 23.68 15.05 10.96
CA LYS A 296 23.13 13.87 10.29
C LYS A 296 23.91 12.62 10.68
N LYS A 297 23.23 11.59 11.19
CA LYS A 297 23.86 10.33 11.58
C LYS A 297 23.75 9.30 10.46
N ARG A 298 24.78 8.48 10.31
CA ARG A 298 24.82 7.41 9.31
C ARG A 298 23.89 6.25 9.68
N TYR A 299 23.67 6.05 10.97
CA TYR A 299 22.91 4.93 11.53
C TYR A 299 21.85 5.44 12.50
N SER A 300 20.63 4.90 12.41
CA SER A 300 19.54 5.34 13.29
C SER A 300 19.53 4.63 14.66
N MET A 301 19.93 3.35 14.71
CA MET A 301 19.82 2.53 15.94
C MET A 301 21.01 1.60 16.19
N ILE A 302 21.34 0.66 15.29
CA ILE A 302 22.52 -0.22 15.44
C ILE A 302 23.57 0.16 14.38
N PRO A 303 24.82 0.48 14.79
CA PRO A 303 25.89 0.77 13.85
C PRO A 303 26.11 -0.38 12.85
N GLY A 304 26.23 -0.05 11.57
CA GLY A 304 26.52 -1.02 10.51
C GLY A 304 25.29 -1.64 9.83
N ILE A 305 24.13 -1.68 10.51
CA ILE A 305 22.92 -2.36 10.01
C ILE A 305 21.98 -1.38 9.31
N TRP A 306 21.37 -0.45 10.05
CA TRP A 306 20.37 0.48 9.50
C TRP A 306 21.01 1.77 9.00
N LYS A 307 21.63 1.72 7.81
CA LYS A 307 22.22 2.89 7.14
C LYS A 307 21.14 3.82 6.57
N HIS A 308 21.37 5.12 6.68
CA HIS A 308 20.65 6.12 5.90
C HIS A 308 21.44 6.45 4.63
N GLU A 309 20.88 6.18 3.46
CA GLU A 309 21.43 6.73 2.21
C GLU A 309 21.25 8.24 2.21
N VAL A 310 22.35 8.95 1.93
CA VAL A 310 22.40 10.41 1.91
C VAL A 310 22.07 10.84 0.48
N HIS A 311 20.79 11.09 0.19
CA HIS A 311 20.45 11.93 -0.95
C HIS A 311 20.73 13.39 -0.55
N THR A 312 21.84 13.95 -1.04
CA THR A 312 22.06 15.40 -1.01
C THR A 312 21.16 16.04 -2.06
N PRO A 313 20.29 17.00 -1.71
CA PRO A 313 19.53 17.76 -2.70
C PRO A 313 20.49 18.63 -3.53
N LYS A 314 20.28 18.68 -4.85
CA LYS A 314 20.89 19.69 -5.73
C LYS A 314 20.49 21.10 -5.25
N PRO A 315 21.37 22.12 -5.27
CA PRO A 315 21.00 23.48 -4.94
C PRO A 315 19.99 24.02 -5.96
N LEU A 316 18.90 24.61 -5.48
CA LEU A 316 17.94 25.36 -6.28
C LEU A 316 18.62 26.62 -6.84
N ALA A 317 18.44 26.87 -8.14
CA ALA A 317 18.79 28.14 -8.77
C ALA A 317 17.87 29.27 -8.25
N PRO A 318 18.31 30.54 -8.27
CA PRO A 318 17.53 31.66 -7.74
C PRO A 318 16.29 31.91 -8.60
N LYS A 319 15.15 32.15 -7.96
CA LYS A 319 13.92 32.60 -8.62
C LYS A 319 14.04 34.10 -8.94
N ASP A 320 13.94 34.44 -10.22
CA ASP A 320 13.66 35.81 -10.63
C ASP A 320 12.20 36.16 -10.34
N VAL A 321 12.04 37.36 -9.79
CA VAL A 321 10.77 37.99 -9.44
C VAL A 321 10.32 38.80 -10.65
N THR A 322 9.17 38.47 -11.22
CA THR A 322 8.43 39.37 -12.11
C THR A 322 7.04 39.63 -11.57
N THR A 323 6.78 40.92 -11.39
CA THR A 323 5.55 41.59 -10.97
C THR A 323 4.63 41.86 -12.16
N GLY A 324 3.32 41.78 -11.97
CA GLY A 324 2.28 42.34 -12.86
C GLY A 324 0.92 41.72 -12.52
N SER A 325 0.09 42.35 -11.70
CA SER A 325 -0.86 43.46 -11.98
C SER A 325 -2.23 42.98 -12.48
N ASP A 326 -3.21 43.09 -11.57
CA ASP A 326 -4.62 43.46 -11.73
C ASP A 326 -5.40 43.14 -13.03
N CYS A 327 -6.56 42.50 -12.88
CA CYS A 327 -7.84 43.19 -13.15
C CYS A 327 -9.05 42.48 -12.51
N LYS A 328 -9.98 43.30 -12.01
CA LYS A 328 -11.33 42.98 -11.48
C LYS A 328 -12.26 42.55 -12.63
N THR A 329 -13.45 41.97 -12.43
CA THR A 329 -14.74 42.59 -12.04
C THR A 329 -15.80 41.45 -11.95
N GLU A 330 -16.61 41.36 -10.88
CA GLU A 330 -18.09 41.61 -10.85
C GLU A 330 -18.95 40.57 -11.61
N GLN A 331 -20.16 40.10 -11.26
CA GLN A 331 -21.18 40.21 -10.19
C GLN A 331 -22.40 39.45 -10.83
N PHE A 332 -23.27 38.66 -10.18
CA PHE A 332 -24.59 39.03 -9.63
C PHE A 332 -25.55 37.79 -9.62
N CYS A 333 -26.25 37.59 -8.49
CA CYS A 333 -27.59 37.00 -8.19
C CYS A 333 -28.19 35.69 -8.80
N THR A 334 -28.41 34.69 -7.91
CA THR A 334 -29.69 34.12 -7.33
C THR A 334 -31.08 34.41 -7.99
N PRO A 335 -32.24 33.76 -7.66
CA PRO A 335 -32.58 32.75 -6.60
C PRO A 335 -33.64 31.63 -6.97
N GLU A 336 -33.95 30.75 -5.99
CA GLU A 336 -35.29 30.13 -5.64
C GLU A 336 -36.00 29.17 -6.63
N SER A 337 -36.79 28.13 -6.28
CA SER A 337 -37.53 27.71 -5.07
C SER A 337 -38.06 26.25 -5.17
N ASP A 338 -38.12 25.56 -4.03
CA ASP A 338 -39.21 24.74 -3.43
C ASP A 338 -39.94 23.55 -4.11
N ASP A 339 -40.04 22.48 -3.28
CA ASP A 339 -41.22 21.68 -2.89
C ASP A 339 -41.35 20.17 -3.22
N ALA A 340 -41.52 19.41 -2.12
CA ALA A 340 -42.39 18.24 -1.88
C ALA A 340 -41.85 16.78 -1.92
N SER A 341 -42.05 16.13 -0.77
CA SER A 341 -41.86 14.75 -0.26
C SER A 341 -42.97 13.74 -0.65
N PRO A 342 -43.09 12.52 -0.06
CA PRO A 342 -42.19 11.34 -0.06
C PRO A 342 -42.92 10.01 -0.44
N SER A 343 -42.24 8.96 -0.94
CA SER A 343 -42.76 7.58 -0.82
C SER A 343 -41.72 6.47 -1.02
N SER A 344 -41.85 5.47 -0.15
CA SER A 344 -41.12 4.22 0.11
C SER A 344 -40.81 3.26 -1.05
N SER A 345 -39.59 2.71 -1.05
CA SER A 345 -39.29 1.26 -0.94
C SER A 345 -37.79 1.07 -0.67
N ARG A 346 -37.44 0.30 0.38
CA ARG A 346 -36.06 0.06 0.82
C ARG A 346 -35.38 -0.96 -0.09
N ASP A 347 -34.66 -0.48 -1.10
CA ASP A 347 -33.65 -1.23 -1.83
C ASP A 347 -32.27 -0.65 -1.47
N ALA A 348 -31.28 -1.53 -1.25
CA ALA A 348 -29.92 -1.15 -0.89
C ALA A 348 -29.28 -0.35 -2.05
N GLN A 349 -29.32 0.98 -1.94
CA GLN A 349 -28.68 1.90 -2.86
C GLN A 349 -27.24 2.17 -2.40
N TRP A 350 -26.31 1.98 -3.32
CA TRP A 350 -24.87 2.23 -3.12
C TRP A 350 -24.49 3.71 -2.99
N GLY A 351 -25.47 4.61 -3.08
CA GLY A 351 -25.32 6.01 -2.65
C GLY A 351 -24.85 6.12 -1.20
N ASP A 352 -25.18 5.17 -0.34
CA ASP A 352 -24.74 5.16 1.07
C ASP A 352 -23.24 4.82 1.26
N LEU A 353 -22.54 4.34 0.23
CA LEU A 353 -21.09 4.10 0.29
C LEU A 353 -20.26 5.31 -0.18
N PHE A 354 -20.89 6.28 -0.85
CA PHE A 354 -20.19 7.41 -1.46
C PHE A 354 -20.82 8.80 -1.18
N HIS A 355 -21.99 8.86 -0.52
CA HIS A 355 -22.40 10.07 0.21
C HIS A 355 -21.54 10.33 1.45
N ASP A 356 -20.78 9.33 1.90
CA ASP A 356 -19.74 9.46 2.94
C ASP A 356 -18.44 10.12 2.44
N LEU A 357 -18.43 10.64 1.20
CA LEU A 357 -17.29 11.33 0.57
C LEU A 357 -17.64 12.79 0.15
N ASP A 358 -18.26 13.59 1.02
CA ASP A 358 -18.04 15.05 1.16
C ASP A 358 -18.38 15.45 2.62
N PRO A 359 -17.73 16.46 3.21
CA PRO A 359 -17.30 16.41 4.59
C PRO A 359 -18.19 17.29 5.46
N ALA A 360 -19.45 16.91 5.67
CA ALA A 360 -20.29 17.56 6.69
C ALA A 360 -21.50 16.71 7.11
N SER A 361 -21.48 16.28 8.39
CA SER A 361 -22.61 15.86 9.26
C SER A 361 -23.28 14.50 8.98
N GLU A 362 -23.59 13.60 9.92
CA GLU A 362 -23.26 13.36 11.34
C GLU A 362 -23.99 12.02 11.73
N LEU A 363 -23.33 10.90 12.08
CA LEU A 363 -23.21 10.30 13.43
C LEU A 363 -23.04 8.75 13.34
N PRO A 364 -22.37 8.03 14.28
CA PRO A 364 -21.68 8.46 15.49
C PRO A 364 -20.17 8.23 15.37
N ALA A 365 -19.37 9.31 15.49
CA ALA A 365 -17.90 9.23 15.61
C ALA A 365 -17.39 8.10 16.53
N CYS A 366 -16.82 7.07 15.91
CA CYS A 366 -15.83 6.22 16.55
C CYS A 366 -14.49 6.96 16.42
N ASP A 367 -13.98 7.48 17.54
CA ASP A 367 -12.78 8.31 17.62
C ASP A 367 -11.53 7.55 17.15
N GLY A 368 -11.33 7.58 15.83
CA GLY A 368 -10.23 7.04 15.05
C GLY A 368 -9.16 8.04 14.67
N ASN A 369 -9.08 9.20 15.33
CA ASN A 369 -7.93 10.09 15.25
C ASN A 369 -7.34 10.23 16.64
N GLU A 370 -6.46 9.29 16.99
CA GLU A 370 -5.31 9.70 17.79
C GLU A 370 -4.40 10.52 16.89
N ASP A 371 -4.23 11.80 17.22
CA ASP A 371 -3.00 12.48 16.84
C ASP A 371 -1.88 11.75 17.56
N THR A 372 -1.27 10.78 16.88
CA THR A 372 0.05 10.28 17.28
C THR A 372 1.17 11.02 16.54
N SER A 373 0.85 11.98 15.65
CA SER A 373 1.83 12.65 14.80
C SER A 373 2.42 13.97 15.33
N ASN A 374 2.05 14.41 16.54
CA ASN A 374 2.70 15.53 17.24
C ASN A 374 3.32 15.10 18.58
N GLN A 375 4.01 13.95 18.61
CA GLN A 375 4.60 13.45 19.85
C GLN A 375 6.11 13.26 19.73
N GLU A 376 6.81 14.10 20.47
CA GLU A 376 8.23 13.96 20.72
C GLU A 376 8.39 13.01 21.91
N TYR A 377 8.40 11.71 21.62
CA TYR A 377 8.58 10.65 22.60
C TYR A 377 10.05 10.46 22.96
N MET A 378 10.29 10.55 24.27
CA MET A 378 11.52 10.08 24.89
C MET A 378 11.58 8.54 24.96
N HIS A 379 10.44 7.86 24.74
CA HIS A 379 10.32 6.40 24.70
C HIS A 379 9.26 6.04 23.68
N ASP A 380 9.64 5.40 22.58
CA ASP A 380 8.70 4.60 21.82
C ASP A 380 8.62 3.24 22.54
N SER A 381 7.51 2.97 23.24
CA SER A 381 7.20 1.63 23.74
C SER A 381 6.57 0.82 22.63
N LEU A 382 7.05 -0.42 22.47
CA LEU A 382 6.53 -1.44 21.57
C LEU A 382 5.01 -1.62 21.72
N SER A 383 4.25 -1.05 20.79
CA SER A 383 2.94 -1.55 20.40
C SER A 383 3.13 -2.28 19.06
N VAL A 384 3.20 -3.60 19.10
CA VAL A 384 3.23 -4.44 17.89
C VAL A 384 1.81 -4.63 17.41
N ASP A 385 1.61 -4.48 16.10
CA ASP A 385 0.39 -4.90 15.43
C ASP A 385 0.33 -6.44 15.48
N VAL A 386 -0.67 -6.99 16.18
CA VAL A 386 -0.76 -8.42 16.57
C VAL A 386 -1.08 -9.34 15.38
N SER A 387 -1.20 -8.79 14.17
CA SER A 387 -1.48 -9.52 12.94
C SER A 387 -0.35 -10.44 12.45
N LEU A 388 0.80 -10.50 13.13
CA LEU A 388 2.01 -11.21 12.68
C LEU A 388 2.42 -12.48 13.47
N LEU A 389 1.58 -12.99 14.40
CA LEU A 389 1.90 -14.19 15.20
C LEU A 389 1.06 -15.45 14.90
N ASP A 390 0.14 -15.41 13.93
CA ASP A 390 -0.54 -16.61 13.44
C ASP A 390 0.21 -17.23 12.25
N ALA A 391 1.30 -17.92 12.55
CA ALA A 391 1.90 -18.91 11.65
C ALA A 391 2.40 -20.09 12.50
N GLY A 392 1.70 -21.23 12.38
CA GLY A 392 1.80 -22.36 13.28
C GLY A 392 3.15 -23.07 13.33
N ILE A 393 3.45 -23.63 14.51
CA ILE A 393 4.43 -24.72 14.69
C ILE A 393 3.65 -25.92 15.21
N GLY A 394 3.30 -26.85 14.32
CA GLY A 394 2.87 -28.19 14.68
C GLY A 394 4.08 -29.06 14.98
N VAL A 395 4.24 -29.52 16.22
CA VAL A 395 5.24 -30.52 16.60
C VAL A 395 4.51 -31.84 16.84
N ASN A 396 4.68 -32.78 15.90
CA ASN A 396 4.40 -34.20 16.12
C ASN A 396 5.63 -34.84 16.77
N SER A 397 5.44 -35.46 17.94
CA SER A 397 6.25 -36.60 18.38
C SER A 397 5.63 -37.25 19.63
N ASP A 398 5.21 -38.51 19.52
CA ASP A 398 5.51 -39.48 20.58
C ASP A 398 5.57 -40.92 20.02
N PRO A 399 6.59 -41.74 20.35
CA PRO A 399 6.72 -43.12 19.90
C PRO A 399 6.30 -44.14 20.98
N SER A 400 5.48 -45.11 20.55
CA SER A 400 5.42 -46.53 20.95
C SER A 400 5.66 -46.95 22.42
N SER A 401 4.66 -47.58 23.08
CA SER A 401 4.66 -49.04 23.35
C SER A 401 3.58 -49.52 24.35
N LEU A 402 2.97 -50.68 24.03
CA LEU A 402 2.68 -51.87 24.87
C LEU A 402 1.24 -52.45 24.79
N LEU A 403 1.17 -53.56 24.02
CA LEU A 403 0.61 -54.90 24.32
C LEU A 403 -0.90 -55.19 24.42
N ASN A 404 -1.24 -56.27 23.70
CA ASN A 404 -2.33 -57.27 23.83
C ASN A 404 -3.71 -56.85 23.27
N MET A 405 -4.47 -57.68 22.54
CA MET A 405 -4.60 -59.15 22.55
C MET A 405 -5.22 -59.67 21.22
N THR A 406 -4.63 -60.77 20.74
CA THR A 406 -5.09 -61.90 19.90
C THR A 406 -6.45 -61.98 19.16
N VAL A 407 -6.34 -62.27 17.84
CA VAL A 407 -6.92 -63.39 17.02
C VAL A 407 -8.42 -63.75 17.11
N ALA A 408 -9.13 -63.69 15.96
CA ALA A 408 -10.02 -64.75 15.42
C ALA A 408 -10.53 -64.48 13.96
N GLU A 409 -10.02 -65.29 13.02
CA GLU A 409 -10.62 -65.97 11.84
C GLU A 409 -11.55 -65.33 10.77
N LEU A 410 -11.26 -65.75 9.52
CA LEU A 410 -11.86 -65.58 8.17
C LEU A 410 -13.27 -66.25 7.99
N PRO A 411 -14.05 -66.14 6.86
CA PRO A 411 -13.61 -66.05 5.44
C PRO A 411 -14.44 -65.27 4.37
N CYS A 412 -13.72 -64.89 3.30
CA CYS A 412 -14.00 -65.00 1.85
C CYS A 412 -15.44 -64.83 1.29
N SER A 413 -15.65 -63.80 0.43
CA SER A 413 -16.14 -63.98 -0.97
C SER A 413 -16.39 -62.65 -1.72
N VAL A 414 -15.76 -62.54 -2.90
CA VAL A 414 -16.36 -62.10 -4.19
C VAL A 414 -16.43 -60.59 -4.58
N GLN A 415 -15.66 -60.31 -5.64
CA GLN A 415 -15.82 -59.40 -6.81
C GLN A 415 -15.76 -57.87 -6.69
N GLU A 416 -14.83 -57.32 -7.49
CA GLU A 416 -14.82 -55.98 -8.05
C GLU A 416 -16.13 -55.66 -8.81
N GLN A 417 -16.70 -54.47 -8.58
CA GLN A 417 -17.30 -53.64 -9.64
C GLN A 417 -17.59 -52.21 -9.18
N SER A 418 -17.28 -51.29 -10.10
CA SER A 418 -17.55 -49.85 -10.12
C SER A 418 -19.02 -49.45 -9.89
N SER A 419 -19.26 -48.37 -9.13
CA SER A 419 -20.39 -47.43 -9.26
C SER A 419 -20.10 -46.23 -8.32
N ALA A 420 -19.89 -44.98 -8.76
CA ALA A 420 -20.77 -44.08 -9.50
C ALA A 420 -22.19 -44.04 -8.91
N LEU A 421 -22.41 -43.20 -7.89
CA LEU A 421 -23.67 -42.48 -7.57
C LEU A 421 -23.61 -41.93 -6.14
N THR A 422 -23.55 -40.61 -5.98
CA THR A 422 -24.50 -39.78 -5.20
C THR A 422 -24.14 -38.30 -5.43
N ILE A 423 -24.35 -37.83 -6.67
CA ILE A 423 -24.54 -36.39 -6.99
C ILE A 423 -25.87 -36.32 -7.74
N THR A 424 -26.96 -36.72 -7.08
CA THR A 424 -28.32 -36.63 -7.63
C THR A 424 -29.35 -36.59 -6.51
N GLN A 425 -29.18 -35.69 -5.54
CA GLN A 425 -30.18 -35.48 -4.49
C GLN A 425 -30.39 -34.01 -4.07
N LEU A 426 -30.00 -33.04 -4.90
CA LEU A 426 -30.28 -31.61 -4.66
C LEU A 426 -31.12 -30.93 -5.76
N LEU A 427 -31.82 -31.72 -6.59
CA LEU A 427 -32.75 -31.20 -7.58
C LEU A 427 -34.17 -31.75 -7.32
N SER A 428 -34.89 -31.15 -6.38
CA SER A 428 -36.37 -31.18 -6.36
C SER A 428 -36.95 -30.02 -5.52
N SER A 429 -37.68 -29.14 -6.21
CA SER A 429 -38.81 -28.31 -5.76
C SER A 429 -38.68 -27.26 -4.63
N ASP A 430 -38.96 -26.03 -5.07
CA ASP A 430 -39.82 -24.97 -4.49
C ASP A 430 -39.29 -23.95 -3.45
N SER A 431 -39.18 -22.71 -3.97
CA SER A 431 -39.23 -21.38 -3.33
C SER A 431 -38.03 -20.91 -2.47
N PRO A 432 -37.55 -19.66 -2.67
CA PRO A 432 -36.32 -19.18 -2.04
C PRO A 432 -36.61 -18.59 -0.66
N SER A 433 -36.08 -19.22 0.38
CA SER A 433 -35.82 -18.52 1.65
C SER A 433 -34.31 -18.45 1.82
N ALA A 434 -33.79 -17.26 2.07
CA ALA A 434 -32.37 -16.95 2.18
C ALA A 434 -31.69 -17.86 3.23
N THR A 435 -31.07 -18.94 2.76
CA THR A 435 -30.27 -19.84 3.58
C THR A 435 -28.90 -19.21 3.78
N LYS A 436 -28.62 -18.76 5.01
CA LYS A 436 -27.24 -18.46 5.44
C LYS A 436 -26.40 -19.73 5.24
N LEU A 437 -25.40 -19.68 4.37
CA LEU A 437 -24.39 -20.73 4.27
C LEU A 437 -23.64 -20.81 5.61
N SER A 438 -23.75 -21.95 6.29
CA SER A 438 -22.97 -22.28 7.48
C SER A 438 -21.88 -23.25 7.06
N TYR A 439 -20.63 -22.80 7.02
CA TYR A 439 -19.49 -23.61 6.60
C TYR A 439 -18.96 -24.49 7.76
N PRO A 440 -18.70 -25.80 7.55
CA PRO A 440 -18.04 -26.65 8.53
C PRO A 440 -16.56 -26.27 8.73
N LEU A 441 -16.01 -26.56 9.91
CA LEU A 441 -14.66 -26.16 10.38
C LEU A 441 -13.46 -26.77 9.61
N PHE A 442 -13.68 -27.61 8.60
CA PHE A 442 -12.64 -28.24 7.76
C PHE A 442 -13.13 -28.47 6.33
N ASP A 443 -13.60 -27.42 5.67
CA ASP A 443 -13.91 -27.46 4.23
C ASP A 443 -12.76 -26.78 3.45
N GLU A 444 -12.21 -27.44 2.42
CA GLU A 444 -11.15 -26.89 1.54
C GLU A 444 -11.56 -25.52 0.96
N THR A 445 -12.88 -25.31 0.81
CA THR A 445 -13.45 -24.03 0.37
C THR A 445 -13.14 -22.87 1.32
N THR A 446 -13.04 -23.15 2.63
CA THR A 446 -12.73 -22.15 3.65
C THR A 446 -11.24 -21.77 3.63
N GLU A 447 -10.36 -22.74 3.35
CA GLU A 447 -8.91 -22.49 3.23
C GLU A 447 -8.57 -21.68 1.98
N LEU A 448 -9.22 -21.97 0.84
CA LEU A 448 -9.04 -21.19 -0.39
C LEU A 448 -9.54 -19.76 -0.25
N ILE A 449 -10.65 -19.53 0.47
CA ILE A 449 -11.13 -18.17 0.77
C ILE A 449 -10.18 -17.44 1.73
N GLN A 450 -9.64 -18.12 2.75
CA GLN A 450 -8.63 -17.51 3.62
C GLN A 450 -7.38 -17.13 2.84
N TYR A 451 -6.90 -18.02 1.95
CA TYR A 451 -5.78 -17.74 1.06
C TYR A 451 -6.09 -16.57 0.12
N TYR A 452 -7.30 -16.52 -0.44
CA TYR A 452 -7.75 -15.41 -1.27
C TYR A 452 -7.56 -14.08 -0.55
N PHE A 453 -8.18 -13.87 0.61
CA PHE A 453 -8.11 -12.58 1.32
C PHE A 453 -6.73 -12.26 1.91
N LYS A 454 -5.83 -13.23 1.95
CA LYS A 454 -4.45 -13.05 2.40
C LYS A 454 -3.52 -12.64 1.25
N GLU A 455 -3.65 -13.27 0.09
CA GLU A 455 -2.63 -13.18 -0.97
C GLU A 455 -3.13 -12.62 -2.30
N VAL A 456 -4.42 -12.77 -2.64
CA VAL A 456 -4.93 -12.50 -4.00
C VAL A 456 -5.24 -11.02 -4.27
N PRO A 457 -5.90 -10.26 -3.37
CA PRO A 457 -6.19 -8.83 -3.59
C PRO A 457 -4.93 -7.98 -3.89
N GLN A 458 -3.83 -8.22 -3.18
CA GLN A 458 -2.53 -7.57 -3.44
C GLN A 458 -1.86 -7.96 -4.76
N MET A 459 -2.37 -9.00 -5.44
CA MET A 459 -1.93 -9.36 -6.78
C MET A 459 -2.77 -8.64 -7.82
N PHE A 460 -4.09 -8.57 -7.62
CA PHE A 460 -5.10 -8.11 -8.58
C PHE A 460 -5.41 -6.60 -8.53
N ALA A 461 -4.86 -5.87 -7.56
CA ALA A 461 -5.05 -4.44 -7.37
C ALA A 461 -3.74 -3.76 -6.94
N MET A 462 -3.58 -2.48 -7.25
CA MET A 462 -2.34 -1.72 -6.98
C MET A 462 -2.00 -1.57 -5.49
N TYR A 463 -2.99 -1.71 -4.60
CA TYR A 463 -2.81 -1.62 -3.15
C TYR A 463 -3.82 -2.51 -2.41
N ASP A 464 -3.44 -3.04 -1.25
CA ASP A 464 -4.29 -3.90 -0.43
C ASP A 464 -4.39 -3.35 1.00
N SER A 465 -5.37 -2.47 1.21
CA SER A 465 -5.68 -1.90 2.52
C SER A 465 -7.19 -1.86 2.74
N HIS A 466 -7.59 -1.49 3.95
CA HIS A 466 -9.01 -1.23 4.28
C HIS A 466 -9.64 -0.09 3.44
N LYS A 467 -8.83 0.75 2.78
CA LYS A 467 -9.30 1.79 1.87
C LYS A 467 -9.51 1.30 0.43
N ASN A 468 -9.09 0.08 0.11
CA ASN A 468 -9.33 -0.48 -1.22
C ASN A 468 -10.82 -0.88 -1.34
N PRO A 469 -11.63 -0.17 -2.17
CA PRO A 469 -13.06 -0.46 -2.32
C PRO A 469 -13.32 -1.85 -2.92
N PHE A 470 -12.44 -2.35 -3.78
CA PHE A 470 -12.53 -3.70 -4.33
C PHE A 470 -12.47 -4.75 -3.21
N ARG A 471 -11.45 -4.66 -2.35
CA ARG A 471 -11.20 -5.61 -1.27
C ARG A 471 -12.37 -5.67 -0.28
N GLY A 472 -12.86 -4.51 0.15
CA GLY A 472 -13.99 -4.40 1.07
C GLY A 472 -15.28 -4.96 0.47
N THR A 473 -15.49 -4.72 -0.83
CA THR A 473 -16.68 -5.21 -1.52
C THR A 473 -16.69 -6.73 -1.63
N VAL A 474 -15.59 -7.34 -2.07
CA VAL A 474 -15.48 -8.81 -2.14
C VAL A 474 -15.68 -9.44 -0.75
N TRP A 475 -15.12 -8.84 0.30
CA TRP A 475 -15.33 -9.27 1.69
C TRP A 475 -16.81 -9.23 2.12
N SER A 476 -17.56 -8.22 1.69
CA SER A 476 -18.99 -8.14 2.04
C SER A 476 -19.86 -9.17 1.30
N LEU A 477 -19.46 -9.53 0.06
CA LEU A 477 -20.28 -10.33 -0.84
C LEU A 477 -19.98 -11.83 -0.79
N TYR A 478 -18.74 -12.27 -0.53
CA TYR A 478 -18.36 -13.68 -0.68
C TYR A 478 -19.19 -14.66 0.16
N GLY A 479 -19.76 -14.23 1.29
CA GLY A 479 -20.59 -15.07 2.16
C GLY A 479 -22.04 -15.27 1.67
N HIS A 480 -22.50 -14.45 0.73
CA HIS A 480 -23.89 -14.42 0.27
C HIS A 480 -24.03 -14.52 -1.26
N SER A 481 -22.95 -14.25 -2.01
CA SER A 481 -22.84 -14.39 -3.46
C SER A 481 -22.10 -15.67 -3.81
N LEU A 482 -22.82 -16.63 -4.41
CA LEU A 482 -22.21 -17.89 -4.83
C LEU A 482 -21.21 -17.67 -5.99
N ALA A 483 -21.51 -16.73 -6.90
CA ALA A 483 -20.62 -16.39 -8.01
C ALA A 483 -19.29 -15.80 -7.50
N ILE A 484 -19.34 -14.77 -6.64
CA ILE A 484 -18.13 -14.15 -6.06
C ILE A 484 -17.35 -15.19 -5.25
N ASN A 485 -18.03 -16.05 -4.50
CA ASN A 485 -17.40 -17.10 -3.72
C ASN A 485 -16.62 -18.10 -4.60
N TYR A 486 -17.24 -18.61 -5.66
CA TYR A 486 -16.57 -19.50 -6.61
C TYR A 486 -15.41 -18.82 -7.33
N ILE A 487 -15.55 -17.56 -7.71
CA ILE A 487 -14.46 -16.81 -8.38
C ILE A 487 -13.29 -16.60 -7.43
N ALA A 488 -13.53 -16.16 -6.19
CA ALA A 488 -12.48 -15.95 -5.20
C ALA A 488 -11.69 -17.25 -4.93
N GLN A 489 -12.39 -18.36 -4.75
CA GLN A 489 -11.75 -19.68 -4.60
C GLN A 489 -11.02 -20.11 -5.88
N SER A 490 -11.60 -19.85 -7.05
CA SER A 490 -11.00 -20.19 -8.35
C SER A 490 -9.68 -19.46 -8.57
N MET A 491 -9.63 -18.15 -8.25
CA MET A 491 -8.42 -17.33 -8.28
C MET A 491 -7.37 -17.85 -7.29
N ALA A 492 -7.75 -18.15 -6.04
CA ALA A 492 -6.84 -18.72 -5.04
C ALA A 492 -6.27 -20.09 -5.46
N ALA A 493 -7.14 -20.98 -5.97
CA ALA A 493 -6.73 -22.28 -6.48
C ALA A 493 -5.82 -22.13 -7.70
N ALA A 494 -6.05 -21.15 -8.56
CA ALA A 494 -5.17 -20.85 -9.68
C ALA A 494 -3.76 -20.48 -9.18
N CYS A 495 -3.64 -19.65 -8.13
CA CYS A 495 -2.34 -19.27 -7.55
C CYS A 495 -1.58 -20.50 -7.04
N LEU A 496 -2.29 -21.44 -6.42
CA LEU A 496 -1.72 -22.66 -5.83
C LEU A 496 -1.42 -23.75 -6.87
N ALA A 497 -2.04 -23.71 -8.05
CA ALA A 497 -1.94 -24.75 -9.07
C ALA A 497 -0.50 -25.00 -9.57
N GLU A 498 0.37 -23.99 -9.48
CA GLU A 498 1.77 -24.06 -9.92
C GLU A 498 2.64 -24.91 -9.00
N VAL A 499 2.35 -24.88 -7.70
CA VAL A 499 3.06 -25.69 -6.70
C VAL A 499 2.34 -27.02 -6.46
N HIS A 500 1.01 -27.02 -6.62
CA HIS A 500 0.13 -28.16 -6.37
C HIS A 500 -0.80 -28.39 -7.57
N PRO A 501 -0.38 -29.21 -8.56
CA PRO A 501 -1.10 -29.38 -9.83
C PRO A 501 -2.56 -29.82 -9.70
N GLN A 502 -2.93 -30.46 -8.59
CA GLN A 502 -4.31 -30.84 -8.25
C GLN A 502 -5.28 -29.66 -8.27
N PHE A 503 -4.84 -28.46 -7.88
CA PHE A 503 -5.69 -27.26 -7.88
C PHE A 503 -6.03 -26.75 -9.28
N THR A 504 -5.34 -27.21 -10.33
CA THR A 504 -5.69 -26.86 -11.72
C THR A 504 -7.14 -27.26 -12.04
N LYS A 505 -7.52 -28.50 -11.69
CA LYS A 505 -8.88 -29.00 -11.96
C LYS A 505 -9.91 -28.28 -11.09
N VAL A 506 -9.58 -28.02 -9.82
CA VAL A 506 -10.44 -27.32 -8.87
C VAL A 506 -10.71 -25.90 -9.37
N SER A 507 -9.65 -25.16 -9.69
CA SER A 507 -9.70 -23.80 -10.23
C SER A 507 -10.57 -23.72 -11.49
N SER A 508 -10.35 -24.60 -12.48
CA SER A 508 -11.17 -24.64 -13.72
C SER A 508 -12.63 -25.02 -13.46
N SER A 509 -12.91 -25.94 -12.54
CA SER A 509 -14.28 -26.33 -12.20
C SER A 509 -15.06 -25.18 -11.55
N LEU A 510 -14.44 -24.50 -10.57
CA LEU A 510 -15.03 -23.35 -9.89
C LEU A 510 -15.25 -22.18 -10.85
N ARG A 511 -14.27 -21.91 -11.74
CA ARG A 511 -14.40 -20.90 -12.81
C ARG A 511 -15.61 -21.16 -13.69
N LYS A 512 -15.79 -22.42 -14.10
CA LYS A 512 -16.92 -22.83 -14.96
C LYS A 512 -18.26 -22.67 -14.24
N GLN A 513 -18.35 -23.08 -12.97
CA GLN A 513 -19.57 -22.90 -12.17
C GLN A 513 -19.94 -21.42 -12.00
N ALA A 514 -18.95 -20.55 -11.75
CA ALA A 514 -19.18 -19.11 -11.69
C ALA A 514 -19.68 -18.54 -13.02
N LEU A 515 -19.10 -18.96 -14.15
CA LEU A 515 -19.53 -18.52 -15.48
C LEU A 515 -20.96 -18.96 -15.79
N GLU A 516 -21.33 -20.21 -15.47
CA GLU A 516 -22.69 -20.72 -15.63
C GLU A 516 -23.72 -19.93 -14.80
N LEU A 517 -23.38 -19.51 -13.58
CA LEU A 517 -24.24 -18.65 -12.78
C LEU A 517 -24.44 -17.28 -13.42
N LEU A 518 -23.36 -16.68 -13.93
CA LEU A 518 -23.41 -15.34 -14.51
C LEU A 518 -24.12 -15.33 -15.86
N GLU A 519 -23.87 -16.30 -16.75
CA GLU A 519 -24.53 -16.36 -18.06
C GLU A 519 -26.05 -16.55 -17.96
N ASN A 520 -26.50 -17.28 -16.94
CA ASN A 520 -27.92 -17.57 -16.72
C ASN A 520 -28.65 -16.50 -15.90
N ASP A 521 -27.94 -15.54 -15.30
CA ASP A 521 -28.55 -14.47 -14.51
C ASP A 521 -29.21 -13.42 -15.42
N PRO A 522 -30.56 -13.29 -15.41
CA PRO A 522 -31.27 -12.36 -16.28
C PRO A 522 -31.19 -10.90 -15.81
N LYS A 523 -30.73 -10.61 -14.58
CA LYS A 523 -30.74 -9.26 -14.02
C LYS A 523 -29.31 -8.71 -13.90
N PRO A 524 -28.95 -7.65 -14.66
CA PRO A 524 -27.68 -6.99 -14.45
C PRO A 524 -27.72 -6.18 -13.14
N ASP A 525 -26.72 -6.40 -12.28
CA ASP A 525 -26.54 -5.74 -10.99
C ASP A 525 -25.05 -5.55 -10.65
N TYR A 526 -24.75 -4.83 -9.58
CA TYR A 526 -23.35 -4.55 -9.19
C TYR A 526 -22.56 -5.79 -8.79
N GLU A 527 -23.22 -6.79 -8.20
CA GLU A 527 -22.60 -8.05 -7.81
C GLU A 527 -22.10 -8.80 -9.05
N THR A 528 -22.94 -8.91 -10.08
CA THR A 528 -22.61 -9.59 -11.32
C THR A 528 -21.58 -8.80 -12.14
N LEU A 529 -21.57 -7.46 -12.11
CA LEU A 529 -20.51 -6.66 -12.71
C LEU A 529 -19.15 -6.93 -12.04
N LEU A 530 -19.10 -6.96 -10.70
CA LEU A 530 -17.88 -7.28 -9.96
C LEU A 530 -17.41 -8.71 -10.23
N ALA A 531 -18.34 -9.67 -10.25
CA ALA A 531 -18.03 -11.05 -10.56
C ALA A 531 -17.43 -11.19 -11.98
N LEU A 532 -17.99 -10.50 -12.98
CA LEU A 532 -17.44 -10.51 -14.34
C LEU A 532 -16.08 -9.83 -14.44
N LEU A 533 -15.85 -8.75 -13.68
CA LEU A 533 -14.56 -8.07 -13.61
C LEU A 533 -13.48 -9.02 -13.05
N MET A 534 -13.76 -9.70 -11.94
CA MET A 534 -12.84 -10.66 -11.32
C MET A 534 -12.62 -11.89 -12.21
N LEU A 535 -13.70 -12.47 -12.75
CA LEU A 535 -13.64 -13.65 -13.60
C LEU A 535 -12.87 -13.37 -14.89
N GLY A 536 -13.15 -12.24 -15.54
CA GLY A 536 -12.50 -11.88 -16.81
C GLY A 536 -11.08 -11.35 -16.65
N GLY A 537 -10.82 -10.50 -15.66
CA GLY A 537 -9.47 -9.98 -15.40
C GLY A 537 -8.48 -11.07 -14.98
N ALA A 538 -8.94 -12.10 -14.25
CA ALA A 538 -8.11 -13.24 -13.86
C ALA A 538 -8.15 -14.40 -14.87
N ALA A 539 -8.61 -14.17 -16.10
CA ALA A 539 -8.69 -15.21 -17.13
C ALA A 539 -7.31 -15.81 -17.45
N SER A 540 -6.31 -14.96 -17.65
CA SER A 540 -4.94 -15.35 -18.02
C SER A 540 -4.23 -16.19 -16.95
N TRP A 541 -4.71 -16.13 -15.70
CA TRP A 541 -4.21 -16.89 -14.56
C TRP A 541 -4.48 -18.39 -14.71
N HIS A 542 -5.55 -18.73 -15.43
CA HIS A 542 -6.00 -20.10 -15.69
C HIS A 542 -5.42 -20.65 -16.98
N ASP A 543 -5.36 -19.83 -18.02
CA ASP A 543 -4.80 -20.13 -19.32
C ASP A 543 -4.20 -18.84 -19.87
N ALA A 544 -2.90 -18.81 -20.16
CA ALA A 544 -2.23 -17.59 -20.62
C ALA A 544 -2.87 -17.00 -21.89
N SER A 545 -3.52 -17.83 -22.72
CA SER A 545 -4.19 -17.41 -23.95
C SER A 545 -5.61 -16.89 -23.74
N ASP A 546 -6.22 -17.11 -22.57
CA ASP A 546 -7.54 -16.55 -22.23
C ASP A 546 -7.38 -15.10 -21.78
N ILE A 547 -7.67 -14.17 -22.69
CA ILE A 547 -7.62 -12.72 -22.46
C ILE A 547 -8.89 -12.17 -21.78
N GLY A 548 -9.88 -13.02 -21.47
CA GLY A 548 -11.11 -12.61 -20.79
C GLY A 548 -12.13 -11.84 -21.65
N LEU A 549 -11.94 -11.80 -22.97
CA LEU A 549 -12.79 -11.03 -23.90
C LEU A 549 -14.30 -11.33 -23.79
N PRO A 550 -14.77 -12.59 -23.65
CA PRO A 550 -16.20 -12.86 -23.46
C PRO A 550 -16.78 -12.18 -22.21
N CYS A 551 -16.04 -12.22 -21.09
CA CYS A 551 -16.43 -11.56 -19.86
C CYS A 551 -16.44 -10.04 -20.03
N PHE A 552 -15.45 -9.46 -20.72
CA PHE A 552 -15.39 -8.03 -21.01
C PHE A 552 -16.60 -7.55 -21.84
N LYS A 553 -17.00 -8.34 -22.85
CA LYS A 553 -18.19 -8.04 -23.66
C LYS A 553 -19.47 -8.14 -22.83
N LEU A 554 -19.56 -9.14 -21.96
CA LEU A 554 -20.73 -9.35 -21.11
C LEU A 554 -20.89 -8.23 -20.07
N ILE A 555 -19.81 -7.84 -19.39
CA ILE A 555 -19.84 -6.70 -18.44
C ILE A 555 -20.16 -5.39 -19.15
N SER A 556 -19.61 -5.15 -20.36
CA SER A 556 -19.94 -3.96 -21.18
C SER A 556 -21.42 -3.91 -21.55
N ASN A 557 -22.00 -5.04 -21.98
CA ASN A 557 -23.42 -5.13 -22.32
C ASN A 557 -24.31 -4.88 -21.10
N ARG A 558 -23.99 -5.52 -19.97
CA ARG A 558 -24.74 -5.32 -18.72
C ARG A 558 -24.68 -3.89 -18.24
N LEU A 559 -23.49 -3.29 -18.23
CA LEU A 559 -23.30 -1.89 -17.83
C LEU A 559 -24.12 -0.95 -18.72
N GLY A 560 -24.04 -1.12 -20.05
CA GLY A 560 -24.84 -0.34 -21.00
C GLY A 560 -26.35 -0.54 -20.83
N THR A 561 -26.80 -1.76 -20.57
CA THR A 561 -28.22 -2.08 -20.31
C THR A 561 -28.71 -1.43 -19.02
N MET A 562 -27.90 -1.43 -17.95
CA MET A 562 -28.27 -0.79 -16.68
C MET A 562 -28.39 0.74 -16.82
N VAL A 563 -27.49 1.36 -17.57
CA VAL A 563 -27.57 2.80 -17.89
C VAL A 563 -28.80 3.10 -18.75
N ALA A 564 -29.02 2.33 -19.82
CA ALA A 564 -30.16 2.53 -20.73
C ALA A 564 -31.53 2.37 -20.05
N ASN A 565 -31.63 1.46 -19.08
CA ASN A 565 -32.85 1.21 -18.32
C ASN A 565 -33.04 2.18 -17.14
N GLY A 566 -32.13 3.16 -16.94
CA GLY A 566 -32.16 4.08 -15.80
C GLY A 566 -31.87 3.42 -14.44
N GLY A 567 -31.36 2.19 -14.43
CA GLY A 567 -30.99 1.44 -13.22
C GLY A 567 -29.65 1.88 -12.63
N LEU A 568 -28.83 2.60 -13.42
CA LEU A 568 -27.61 3.26 -12.97
C LEU A 568 -27.63 4.73 -13.41
N SER A 569 -27.34 5.64 -12.47
CA SER A 569 -27.00 7.02 -12.82
C SER A 569 -25.53 7.05 -13.28
N VAL A 570 -25.24 7.80 -14.35
CA VAL A 570 -23.86 8.08 -14.80
C VAL A 570 -23.06 8.85 -13.73
N PHE A 571 -23.77 9.48 -12.79
CA PHE A 571 -23.20 10.16 -11.62
C PHE A 571 -23.12 9.26 -10.37
N ASP A 572 -23.55 8.00 -10.46
CA ASP A 572 -23.38 7.03 -9.38
C ASP A 572 -21.90 6.70 -9.23
N ASN A 573 -21.39 6.71 -8.00
CA ASN A 573 -20.00 6.41 -7.76
C ASN A 573 -19.64 4.94 -8.04
N ASN A 574 -20.62 4.04 -7.95
CA ASN A 574 -20.42 2.67 -8.42
C ASN A 574 -20.17 2.61 -9.92
N PHE A 575 -20.93 3.41 -10.67
CA PHE A 575 -20.73 3.50 -12.11
C PHE A 575 -19.32 3.93 -12.42
N LEU A 576 -18.87 5.02 -11.79
CA LEU A 576 -17.52 5.55 -11.95
C LEU A 576 -16.47 4.50 -11.57
N PHE A 577 -16.66 3.78 -10.47
CA PHE A 577 -15.77 2.70 -10.08
C PHE A 577 -15.65 1.61 -11.17
N PHE A 578 -16.77 1.09 -11.68
CA PHE A 578 -16.72 0.05 -12.71
C PHE A 578 -16.18 0.58 -14.05
N GLN A 579 -16.54 1.81 -14.42
CA GLN A 579 -16.01 2.48 -15.59
C GLN A 579 -14.49 2.58 -15.51
N GLU A 580 -13.95 3.05 -14.39
CA GLU A 580 -12.51 3.17 -14.18
C GLU A 580 -11.80 1.81 -14.08
N ALA A 581 -12.41 0.81 -13.46
CA ALA A 581 -11.86 -0.55 -13.43
C ALA A 581 -11.77 -1.16 -14.83
N MET A 582 -12.77 -0.92 -15.68
CA MET A 582 -12.78 -1.41 -17.04
C MET A 582 -11.77 -0.67 -17.94
N MET A 583 -11.41 0.59 -17.64
CA MET A 583 -10.44 1.34 -18.47
C MET A 583 -9.07 0.67 -18.57
N TRP A 584 -8.51 0.15 -17.47
CA TRP A 584 -7.23 -0.57 -17.52
C TRP A 584 -7.34 -1.86 -18.32
N TRP A 585 -8.40 -2.63 -18.10
CA TRP A 585 -8.64 -3.88 -18.82
C TRP A 585 -8.84 -3.63 -20.32
N GLU A 586 -9.59 -2.58 -20.69
CA GLU A 586 -9.75 -2.15 -22.08
C GLU A 586 -8.42 -1.68 -22.67
N ALA A 587 -7.61 -0.94 -21.91
CA ALA A 587 -6.30 -0.48 -22.34
C ALA A 587 -5.41 -1.67 -22.76
N LEU A 588 -5.34 -2.73 -21.95
CA LEU A 588 -4.60 -3.95 -22.33
C LEU A 588 -5.23 -4.66 -23.53
N LEU A 589 -6.56 -4.84 -23.53
CA LEU A 589 -7.27 -5.51 -24.63
C LEU A 589 -7.12 -4.78 -25.97
N SER A 590 -6.93 -3.45 -25.96
CA SER A 590 -6.76 -2.66 -27.18
C SER A 590 -5.53 -3.04 -28.01
N TYR A 591 -4.51 -3.62 -27.37
CA TYR A 591 -3.32 -4.15 -28.05
C TYR A 591 -3.50 -5.60 -28.52
N LEU A 592 -4.48 -6.32 -27.99
CA LEU A 592 -4.71 -7.75 -28.27
C LEU A 592 -5.81 -7.96 -29.31
N VAL A 593 -6.88 -7.17 -29.22
CA VAL A 593 -8.14 -7.35 -29.95
C VAL A 593 -8.35 -6.25 -30.97
N ASP A 594 -8.83 -6.62 -32.15
CA ASP A 594 -9.15 -5.65 -33.20
C ASP A 594 -10.29 -4.70 -32.77
N PRO A 595 -10.20 -3.38 -33.09
CA PRO A 595 -11.17 -2.38 -32.63
C PRO A 595 -12.65 -2.70 -32.84
N PRO A 596 -13.10 -3.28 -33.98
CA PRO A 596 -14.51 -3.63 -34.18
C PRO A 596 -15.05 -4.69 -33.22
N SER A 597 -14.16 -5.50 -32.64
CA SER A 597 -14.52 -6.59 -31.74
C SER A 597 -14.45 -6.21 -30.26
N LEU A 598 -13.93 -5.02 -29.94
CA LEU A 598 -13.75 -4.53 -28.58
C LEU A 598 -14.69 -3.36 -28.30
N PRO A 599 -15.74 -3.56 -27.48
CA PRO A 599 -16.62 -2.47 -27.03
C PRO A 599 -15.80 -1.33 -26.42
N HIS A 600 -16.19 -0.09 -26.67
CA HIS A 600 -15.56 1.08 -26.06
C HIS A 600 -16.35 1.50 -24.84
N VAL A 601 -15.72 1.57 -23.67
CA VAL A 601 -16.42 1.88 -22.41
C VAL A 601 -17.01 3.29 -22.41
N GLU A 602 -16.37 4.27 -23.06
CA GLU A 602 -16.87 5.65 -23.08
C GLU A 602 -18.04 5.85 -24.05
N ASP A 603 -18.08 5.11 -25.16
CA ASP A 603 -19.20 5.16 -26.13
C ASP A 603 -20.52 4.66 -25.51
N LEU A 604 -20.46 3.98 -24.37
CA LEU A 604 -21.63 3.53 -23.63
C LEU A 604 -22.35 4.69 -22.90
N ILE A 605 -21.85 5.95 -22.98
CA ILE A 605 -22.18 7.06 -22.08
C ILE A 605 -22.22 8.42 -22.82
N ALA A 606 -23.12 9.33 -22.42
CA ALA A 606 -23.17 10.70 -22.95
C ALA A 606 -21.98 11.59 -22.48
N PRO A 607 -21.59 12.66 -23.22
CA PRO A 607 -20.39 13.46 -22.92
C PRO A 607 -20.46 14.27 -21.60
N TRP A 608 -19.29 14.38 -20.94
CA TRP A 608 -19.01 14.64 -19.52
C TRP A 608 -19.41 15.98 -18.86
N LEU A 609 -19.61 15.92 -17.52
CA LEU A 609 -19.39 16.99 -16.53
C LEU A 609 -18.27 16.53 -15.57
N MET A 610 -17.14 17.24 -15.56
CA MET A 610 -15.97 16.99 -14.71
C MET A 610 -16.33 17.17 -13.22
N HIS A 611 -15.98 16.20 -12.37
CA HIS A 611 -16.10 16.36 -10.91
C HIS A 611 -14.73 16.66 -10.28
N SER A 612 -14.69 17.77 -9.54
CA SER A 612 -13.59 18.20 -8.69
C SER A 612 -13.73 17.59 -7.29
N ARG A 613 -13.21 16.38 -7.10
CA ARG A 613 -12.94 15.80 -5.76
C ARG A 613 -11.47 15.40 -5.68
N GLY A 614 -10.90 15.45 -4.48
CA GLY A 614 -9.49 15.12 -4.25
C GLY A 614 -9.12 13.74 -4.79
N VAL A 615 -7.85 13.54 -5.20
CA VAL A 615 -7.42 12.36 -5.95
C VAL A 615 -7.30 11.16 -5.02
N ILE A 616 -8.30 10.27 -5.04
CA ILE A 616 -8.24 8.96 -4.37
C ILE A 616 -7.68 7.96 -5.38
N PRO A 617 -6.58 7.25 -5.08
CA PRO A 617 -6.06 6.22 -5.98
C PRO A 617 -7.10 5.12 -6.22
N HIS A 618 -7.46 4.91 -7.48
CA HIS A 618 -8.35 3.83 -7.88
C HIS A 618 -7.57 2.49 -7.96
N PRO A 619 -8.16 1.32 -7.64
CA PRO A 619 -7.39 0.07 -7.50
C PRO A 619 -6.70 -0.44 -8.78
N TRP A 620 -7.17 -0.07 -9.97
CA TRP A 620 -6.56 -0.46 -11.27
C TRP A 620 -5.98 0.70 -12.07
N THR A 621 -6.44 1.94 -11.83
CA THR A 621 -5.99 3.11 -12.58
C THR A 621 -5.09 4.02 -11.75
N GLY A 622 -5.00 3.79 -10.44
CA GLY A 622 -4.20 4.59 -9.53
C GLY A 622 -4.59 6.06 -9.61
N VAL A 623 -3.62 6.88 -10.02
CA VAL A 623 -3.81 8.33 -10.28
C VAL A 623 -3.63 8.67 -11.77
N ALA A 624 -3.60 7.65 -12.62
CA ALA A 624 -3.20 7.71 -14.03
C ALA A 624 -4.39 7.57 -14.99
N ARG A 625 -5.61 7.90 -14.54
CA ARG A 625 -6.84 7.73 -15.32
C ARG A 625 -6.71 8.23 -16.77
N ASP A 626 -6.36 9.50 -16.94
CA ASP A 626 -6.28 10.12 -18.27
C ASP A 626 -5.14 9.54 -19.10
N THR A 627 -4.06 9.12 -18.45
CA THR A 627 -2.93 8.43 -19.10
C THR A 627 -3.31 7.04 -19.56
N ILE A 628 -4.07 6.29 -18.78
CA ILE A 628 -4.58 4.96 -19.15
C ILE A 628 -5.55 5.08 -20.32
N LYS A 629 -6.42 6.10 -20.29
CA LYS A 629 -7.28 6.44 -21.44
C LYS A 629 -6.46 6.73 -22.69
N ALA A 630 -5.39 7.52 -22.58
CA ALA A 630 -4.51 7.78 -23.71
C ALA A 630 -3.82 6.49 -24.19
N ILE A 631 -3.31 5.64 -23.28
CA ILE A 631 -2.69 4.34 -23.64
C ILE A 631 -3.67 3.42 -24.36
N GLN A 632 -4.93 3.39 -23.95
CA GLN A 632 -5.98 2.64 -24.64
C GLN A 632 -6.18 3.14 -26.08
N GLN A 633 -6.21 4.45 -26.29
CA GLN A 633 -6.28 5.03 -27.64
C GLN A 633 -5.04 4.69 -28.47
N VAL A 634 -3.84 4.77 -27.85
CA VAL A 634 -2.59 4.31 -28.46
C VAL A 634 -2.67 2.86 -28.89
N GLY A 635 -3.16 1.96 -28.04
CA GLY A 635 -3.24 0.54 -28.36
C GLY A 635 -4.16 0.25 -29.54
N ARG A 636 -5.36 0.87 -29.56
CA ARG A 636 -6.29 0.75 -30.71
C ARG A 636 -5.62 1.22 -32.01
N LEU A 637 -4.95 2.37 -31.94
CA LEU A 637 -4.28 2.99 -33.09
C LEU A 637 -3.10 2.14 -33.59
N VAL A 638 -2.23 1.71 -32.67
CA VAL A 638 -1.09 0.82 -32.96
C VAL A 638 -1.57 -0.48 -33.59
N ARG A 639 -2.58 -1.13 -32.99
CA ARG A 639 -3.13 -2.39 -33.50
C ARG A 639 -3.72 -2.24 -34.90
N ALA A 640 -4.49 -1.17 -35.13
CA ALA A 640 -5.04 -0.85 -36.44
C ALA A 640 -3.93 -0.61 -37.48
N GLN A 641 -2.87 0.12 -37.11
CA GLN A 641 -1.72 0.36 -37.98
C GLN A 641 -0.98 -0.93 -38.32
N ARG A 642 -0.66 -1.78 -37.33
CA ARG A 642 0.04 -3.06 -37.56
C ARG A 642 -0.79 -3.98 -38.46
N LYS A 643 -2.10 -4.04 -38.25
CA LYS A 643 -3.03 -4.79 -39.11
C LYS A 643 -3.05 -4.25 -40.53
N CYS A 644 -3.12 -2.93 -40.69
CA CYS A 644 -3.08 -2.27 -42.00
C CYS A 644 -1.77 -2.60 -42.73
N ALA A 645 -0.62 -2.44 -42.05
CA ALA A 645 0.70 -2.72 -42.61
C ALA A 645 0.87 -4.18 -43.04
N LYS A 646 0.39 -5.15 -42.24
CA LYS A 646 0.45 -6.59 -42.58
C LYS A 646 -0.57 -6.99 -43.67
N GLY A 647 -1.69 -6.27 -43.79
CA GLY A 647 -2.75 -6.54 -44.76
C GLY A 647 -2.53 -5.90 -46.14
N LEU A 648 -1.77 -4.80 -46.21
CA LEU A 648 -1.48 -4.08 -47.45
C LEU A 648 -0.48 -4.84 -48.33
N ARG A 649 -0.99 -5.57 -49.33
CA ARG A 649 -0.15 -6.18 -50.39
C ARG A 649 0.29 -5.17 -51.46
N PHE A 650 -0.54 -4.18 -51.72
CA PHE A 650 -0.30 -3.12 -52.71
C PHE A 650 -0.80 -1.78 -52.16
N ALA A 651 -0.16 -0.68 -52.57
CA ALA A 651 -0.64 0.66 -52.25
C ALA A 651 -1.97 0.92 -52.95
N THR A 652 -3.02 1.17 -52.17
CA THR A 652 -4.35 1.52 -52.68
C THR A 652 -4.74 2.90 -52.16
N GLN A 653 -5.58 3.63 -52.91
CA GLN A 653 -6.07 4.94 -52.46
C GLN A 653 -6.79 4.84 -51.10
N ALA A 654 -7.61 3.81 -50.90
CA ALA A 654 -8.27 3.56 -49.63
C ALA A 654 -7.26 3.29 -48.49
N GLY A 655 -6.22 2.50 -48.74
CA GLY A 655 -5.16 2.24 -47.76
C GLY A 655 -4.34 3.47 -47.41
N MET A 656 -4.02 4.33 -48.38
CA MET A 656 -3.32 5.60 -48.14
C MET A 656 -4.16 6.57 -47.33
N LEU A 657 -5.46 6.69 -47.65
CA LEU A 657 -6.40 7.53 -46.88
C LEU A 657 -6.55 7.03 -45.44
N GLU A 658 -6.62 5.71 -45.24
CA GLU A 658 -6.68 5.13 -43.89
C GLU A 658 -5.39 5.38 -43.12
N MET A 659 -4.22 5.21 -43.72
CA MET A 659 -2.94 5.53 -43.07
C MET A 659 -2.84 7.01 -42.70
N GLN A 660 -3.31 7.91 -43.57
CA GLN A 660 -3.37 9.35 -43.27
C GLN A 660 -4.30 9.66 -42.11
N ARG A 661 -5.46 8.97 -42.03
CA ARG A 661 -6.39 9.10 -40.91
C ARG A 661 -5.74 8.66 -39.60
N LEU A 662 -5.12 7.47 -39.58
CA LEU A 662 -4.39 6.95 -38.42
C LEU A 662 -3.28 7.92 -37.98
N LEU A 663 -2.52 8.49 -38.92
CA LEU A 663 -1.47 9.46 -38.58
C LEU A 663 -2.04 10.75 -37.98
N ASN A 664 -3.21 11.21 -38.43
CA ASN A 664 -3.86 12.39 -37.83
C ASN A 664 -4.34 12.09 -36.41
N ASP A 665 -4.99 10.94 -36.19
CA ASP A 665 -5.40 10.49 -34.85
C ASP A 665 -4.17 10.38 -33.92
N ALA A 666 -3.05 9.89 -34.44
CA ALA A 666 -1.78 9.77 -33.71
C ALA A 666 -1.27 11.13 -33.19
N LYS A 667 -1.40 12.20 -33.99
CA LYS A 667 -1.01 13.57 -33.60
C LYS A 667 -1.82 14.09 -32.42
N GLU A 668 -3.13 13.82 -32.42
CA GLU A 668 -4.03 14.25 -31.35
C GLU A 668 -3.70 13.55 -30.02
N ILE A 669 -3.43 12.24 -30.09
CA ILE A 669 -3.06 11.45 -28.90
C ILE A 669 -1.66 11.84 -28.41
N GLU A 670 -0.70 12.08 -29.30
CA GLU A 670 0.63 12.59 -28.96
C GLU A 670 0.53 13.91 -28.18
N HIS A 671 -0.24 14.87 -28.70
CA HIS A 671 -0.48 16.14 -28.01
C HIS A 671 -1.13 15.93 -26.63
N THR A 672 -2.07 15.00 -26.53
CA THR A 672 -2.70 14.63 -25.26
C THR A 672 -1.65 14.11 -24.27
N LEU A 673 -0.88 13.08 -24.63
CA LEU A 673 0.16 12.49 -23.77
C LEU A 673 1.23 13.48 -23.29
N LEU A 674 1.55 14.48 -24.12
CA LEU A 674 2.52 15.53 -23.78
C LEU A 674 1.94 16.60 -22.86
N SER A 675 0.63 16.84 -22.92
CA SER A 675 -0.05 17.83 -22.08
C SER A 675 -0.57 17.27 -20.76
N LEU A 676 -0.54 15.95 -20.57
CA LEU A 676 -0.92 15.30 -19.33
C LEU A 676 0.04 15.66 -18.19
N HIS A 677 -0.54 16.08 -17.07
CA HIS A 677 0.18 16.32 -15.82
C HIS A 677 -0.44 15.44 -14.73
N HIS A 678 0.41 14.71 -14.02
CA HIS A 678 -0.03 13.88 -12.91
C HIS A 678 -0.16 14.72 -11.63
N PRO A 679 -1.13 14.40 -10.75
CA PRO A 679 -1.23 15.03 -9.44
C PRO A 679 0.07 14.87 -8.65
N CYS A 680 0.47 15.90 -7.91
CA CYS A 680 1.61 15.80 -7.01
C CYS A 680 1.26 14.93 -5.80
N GLU A 681 2.28 14.35 -5.13
CA GLU A 681 2.04 13.46 -3.98
C GLU A 681 1.19 14.11 -2.86
N ALA A 682 1.21 15.44 -2.74
CA ALA A 682 0.43 16.18 -1.76
C ALA A 682 -1.07 16.26 -2.09
N GLU A 683 -1.45 16.08 -3.36
CA GLU A 683 -2.84 16.12 -3.84
C GLU A 683 -3.54 14.76 -3.78
N ILE A 684 -2.77 13.70 -3.55
CA ILE A 684 -3.24 12.31 -3.58
C ILE A 684 -3.51 11.81 -2.17
N ALA A 685 -4.70 11.26 -1.94
CA ALA A 685 -5.04 10.63 -0.67
C ALA A 685 -4.19 9.38 -0.44
N SER A 686 -3.66 9.22 0.78
CA SER A 686 -2.93 8.02 1.17
C SER A 686 -3.81 6.77 1.04
N PRO A 687 -3.39 5.73 0.29
CA PRO A 687 -4.10 4.46 0.21
C PRO A 687 -3.96 3.63 1.49
N ASP A 688 -3.17 4.06 2.48
CA ASP A 688 -2.87 3.36 3.74
C ASP A 688 -2.32 1.93 3.53
N ASP A 689 -1.58 1.76 2.44
CA ASP A 689 -0.80 0.57 2.15
C ASP A 689 0.70 0.91 2.29
N ILE A 690 1.39 0.20 3.18
CA ILE A 690 2.82 0.41 3.45
C ILE A 690 3.66 -0.10 2.27
N ALA A 691 3.20 -1.12 1.55
CA ALA A 691 3.88 -1.68 0.39
C ALA A 691 3.74 -0.75 -0.84
N THR A 692 2.67 0.03 -0.91
CA THR A 692 2.38 0.94 -2.03
C THR A 692 2.12 2.39 -1.56
N PRO A 693 3.16 3.15 -1.16
CA PRO A 693 3.04 4.58 -0.92
C PRO A 693 2.66 5.37 -2.19
N VAL A 694 2.11 6.58 -1.99
CA VAL A 694 1.61 7.48 -3.04
C VAL A 694 2.60 7.68 -4.19
N TRP A 695 3.89 7.86 -3.90
CA TRP A 695 4.89 8.08 -4.94
C TRP A 695 5.03 6.90 -5.92
N HIS A 696 4.69 5.66 -5.53
CA HIS A 696 4.66 4.53 -6.47
C HIS A 696 3.64 4.76 -7.59
N PHE A 697 2.46 5.32 -7.27
CA PHE A 697 1.41 5.61 -8.25
C PHE A 697 1.83 6.71 -9.22
N VAL A 698 2.44 7.79 -8.70
CA VAL A 698 2.93 8.90 -9.53
C VAL A 698 4.04 8.42 -10.46
N THR A 699 5.00 7.64 -9.94
CA THR A 699 6.09 7.07 -10.75
C THR A 699 5.57 6.10 -11.81
N LEU A 700 4.60 5.25 -11.47
CA LEU A 700 3.96 4.34 -12.43
C LEU A 700 3.22 5.11 -13.51
N ALA A 701 2.47 6.16 -13.15
CA ALA A 701 1.72 6.99 -14.07
C ALA A 701 2.65 7.68 -15.09
N GLU A 702 3.79 8.19 -14.64
CA GLU A 702 4.78 8.79 -15.53
C GLU A 702 5.45 7.75 -16.44
N ALA A 703 5.77 6.56 -15.92
CA ALA A 703 6.29 5.46 -16.74
C ALA A 703 5.27 5.03 -17.81
N GLN A 704 3.99 4.95 -17.45
CA GLN A 704 2.87 4.68 -18.38
C GLN A 704 2.80 5.75 -19.48
N ARG A 705 2.87 7.04 -19.12
CA ARG A 705 2.84 8.16 -20.07
C ARG A 705 4.01 8.10 -21.07
N ILE A 706 5.22 7.85 -20.57
CA ILE A 706 6.43 7.70 -21.40
C ILE A 706 6.31 6.51 -22.35
N VAL A 707 5.82 5.36 -21.86
CA VAL A 707 5.61 4.17 -22.70
C VAL A 707 4.55 4.45 -23.77
N GLY A 708 3.47 5.18 -23.46
CA GLY A 708 2.48 5.61 -24.45
C GLY A 708 3.12 6.39 -25.61
N LEU A 709 3.98 7.36 -25.31
CA LEU A 709 4.74 8.12 -26.31
C LEU A 709 5.70 7.23 -27.09
N LEU A 710 6.43 6.33 -26.40
CA LEU A 710 7.32 5.37 -27.03
C LEU A 710 6.59 4.51 -28.08
N GLN A 711 5.39 4.01 -27.75
CA GLN A 711 4.60 3.20 -28.68
C GLN A 711 4.14 4.00 -29.91
N ILE A 712 3.69 5.24 -29.73
CA ILE A 712 3.30 6.11 -30.86
C ILE A 712 4.51 6.39 -31.75
N TYR A 713 5.62 6.85 -31.19
CA TYR A 713 6.79 7.23 -31.99
C TYR A 713 7.41 6.05 -32.73
N ARG A 714 7.37 4.84 -32.15
CA ARG A 714 7.83 3.63 -32.82
C ARG A 714 6.98 3.28 -34.05
N VAL A 715 5.66 3.46 -33.96
CA VAL A 715 4.71 3.04 -35.00
C VAL A 715 4.46 4.15 -36.03
N PHE A 716 4.60 5.41 -35.63
CA PHE A 716 4.44 6.62 -36.44
C PHE A 716 5.72 7.49 -36.34
N PRO A 717 6.84 7.05 -36.94
CA PRO A 717 8.14 7.71 -36.79
C PRO A 717 8.14 9.16 -37.29
N ASP A 718 7.32 9.49 -38.29
CA ASP A 718 7.18 10.84 -38.83
C ASP A 718 6.83 11.89 -37.76
N LEU A 719 6.13 11.49 -36.69
CA LEU A 719 5.79 12.38 -35.57
C LEU A 719 7.03 12.80 -34.80
N LEU A 720 7.89 11.85 -34.49
CA LEU A 720 9.15 12.12 -33.79
C LEU A 720 10.06 12.99 -34.67
N THR A 721 10.20 12.67 -35.95
CA THR A 721 10.99 13.46 -36.89
C THR A 721 10.47 14.90 -36.99
N GLN A 722 9.15 15.10 -37.08
CA GLN A 722 8.51 16.43 -37.13
C GLN A 722 8.74 17.22 -35.85
N ARG A 723 8.60 16.59 -34.68
CA ARG A 723 8.82 17.24 -33.39
C ARG A 723 10.25 17.73 -33.22
N ARG A 724 11.22 16.88 -33.56
CA ARG A 724 12.64 17.21 -33.50
C ARG A 724 12.98 18.39 -34.43
N ALA A 725 12.41 18.41 -35.63
CA ALA A 725 12.57 19.53 -36.55
C ALA A 725 11.97 20.84 -36.00
N ALA A 726 10.82 20.78 -35.32
CA ALA A 726 10.18 21.94 -34.69
C ALA A 726 11.01 22.49 -33.51
N GLU A 727 11.61 21.62 -32.69
CA GLU A 727 12.45 22.01 -31.56
C GLU A 727 13.75 22.68 -31.99
N THR A 728 14.39 22.23 -33.09
CA THR A 728 15.59 22.90 -33.62
C THR A 728 15.35 24.31 -34.17
N GLY A 729 14.09 24.70 -34.39
CA GLY A 729 13.69 26.00 -34.94
C GLY A 729 13.18 27.02 -33.92
N THR A 730 13.08 26.66 -32.63
CA THR A 730 12.56 27.53 -31.57
C THR A 730 13.59 27.68 -30.45
N ASP A 731 13.91 28.91 -30.04
CA ASP A 731 14.76 29.23 -28.88
C ASP A 731 14.01 28.86 -27.57
N VAL A 732 13.79 27.57 -27.33
CA VAL A 732 13.16 27.05 -26.10
C VAL A 732 14.27 26.70 -25.11
N GLU A 733 14.29 27.37 -23.95
CA GLU A 733 15.32 27.21 -22.90
C GLU A 733 15.36 25.80 -22.24
N SER A 734 14.37 24.95 -22.50
CA SER A 734 14.36 23.53 -22.06
C SER A 734 13.53 22.66 -23.01
N SER A 735 14.16 21.82 -23.83
CA SER A 735 13.42 20.80 -24.58
C SER A 735 13.01 19.64 -23.67
N TRP A 736 11.81 19.11 -23.86
CA TRP A 736 11.40 17.84 -23.25
C TRP A 736 12.35 16.69 -23.62
N LEU A 737 12.94 16.72 -24.82
CA LEU A 737 14.00 15.78 -25.22
C LEU A 737 15.28 15.96 -24.39
N ASP A 738 15.64 17.19 -24.00
CA ASP A 738 16.83 17.46 -23.18
C ASP A 738 16.68 16.93 -21.74
N ASP A 739 15.45 16.98 -21.19
CA ASP A 739 15.08 16.35 -19.92
C ASP A 739 15.07 14.80 -19.98
N ILE A 740 15.19 14.21 -21.17
CA ILE A 740 15.23 12.77 -21.40
C ILE A 740 16.63 12.27 -21.71
N SER A 741 17.41 13.02 -22.50
CA SER A 741 18.77 12.62 -22.94
C SER A 741 19.81 12.80 -21.83
N GLY A 742 19.61 13.73 -20.88
CA GLY A 742 20.54 13.96 -19.77
C GLY A 742 21.96 14.38 -20.19
N HIS A 743 22.15 14.68 -21.48
CA HIS A 743 23.40 15.11 -22.09
C HIS A 743 23.17 16.43 -22.82
N GLY A 744 23.48 17.53 -22.13
CA GLY A 744 23.63 18.83 -22.77
C GLY A 744 24.90 18.84 -23.63
N ASN A 745 24.74 18.50 -24.92
CA ASN A 745 25.48 19.08 -26.05
C ASN A 745 25.21 18.29 -27.35
N GLY A 746 24.34 18.84 -28.20
CA GLY A 746 24.72 19.20 -29.58
C GLY A 746 25.27 18.12 -30.54
N THR A 747 24.95 16.84 -30.39
CA THR A 747 25.17 15.84 -31.45
C THR A 747 23.85 15.28 -31.97
N SER A 748 23.78 15.11 -33.29
CA SER A 748 22.63 14.59 -34.05
C SER A 748 22.19 13.21 -33.56
N GLU A 749 21.39 13.14 -32.48
CA GLU A 749 20.78 11.87 -32.03
C GLU A 749 19.93 11.28 -33.18
N THR A 750 19.95 9.98 -33.41
CA THR A 750 19.01 9.37 -34.38
C THR A 750 17.66 9.09 -33.72
N ASP A 751 16.59 8.89 -34.50
CA ASP A 751 15.27 8.60 -33.94
C ASP A 751 15.28 7.30 -33.09
N ASP A 752 16.08 6.31 -33.50
CA ASP A 752 16.31 5.08 -32.71
C ASP A 752 16.98 5.37 -31.35
N GLU A 753 17.84 6.38 -31.25
CA GLU A 753 18.47 6.77 -29.98
C GLU A 753 17.48 7.41 -29.02
N VAL A 754 16.55 8.22 -29.54
CA VAL A 754 15.48 8.83 -28.73
C VAL A 754 14.53 7.75 -28.20
N LEU A 755 14.13 6.79 -29.04
CA LEU A 755 13.30 5.65 -28.63
C LEU A 755 13.99 4.82 -27.53
N LEU A 756 15.29 4.56 -27.69
CA LEU A 756 16.07 3.89 -26.66
C LEU A 756 16.11 4.70 -25.35
N ASN A 757 16.35 6.00 -25.41
CA ASN A 757 16.39 6.86 -24.23
C ASN A 757 15.03 6.91 -23.50
N LEU A 758 13.91 6.94 -24.23
CA LEU A 758 12.57 6.84 -23.66
C LEU A 758 12.37 5.51 -22.94
N SER A 759 12.76 4.40 -23.57
CA SER A 759 12.71 3.06 -22.98
C SER A 759 13.55 2.99 -21.70
N MET A 760 14.79 3.50 -21.72
CA MET A 760 15.66 3.55 -20.54
C MET A 760 15.07 4.41 -19.42
N LYS A 761 14.46 5.56 -19.72
CA LYS A 761 13.84 6.43 -18.72
C LYS A 761 12.64 5.73 -18.05
N ALA A 762 11.76 5.12 -18.84
CA ALA A 762 10.64 4.33 -18.31
C ALA A 762 11.15 3.19 -17.42
N LEU A 763 12.16 2.42 -17.87
CA LEU A 763 12.73 1.33 -17.08
C LEU A 763 13.40 1.80 -15.80
N ARG A 764 14.09 2.95 -15.78
CA ARG A 764 14.67 3.52 -14.56
C ARG A 764 13.60 3.97 -13.55
N LEU A 765 12.48 4.53 -14.04
CA LEU A 765 11.32 4.84 -13.18
C LEU A 765 10.74 3.57 -12.57
N LEU A 766 10.50 2.53 -13.39
CA LEU A 766 10.04 1.23 -12.90
C LEU A 766 11.04 0.61 -11.92
N ASP A 767 12.34 0.74 -12.18
CA ASP A 767 13.39 0.19 -11.33
C ASP A 767 13.44 0.85 -9.95
N SER A 768 13.08 2.13 -9.87
CA SER A 768 12.99 2.86 -8.60
C SER A 768 11.88 2.31 -7.68
N ILE A 769 10.81 1.73 -8.25
CA ILE A 769 9.70 1.15 -7.48
C ILE A 769 10.13 -0.23 -6.93
N PRO A 770 10.12 -0.46 -5.61
CA PRO A 770 10.50 -1.74 -5.02
C PRO A 770 9.70 -2.94 -5.57
N LEU A 771 10.35 -4.11 -5.68
CA LEU A 771 9.75 -5.36 -6.15
C LEU A 771 8.52 -5.80 -5.33
N GLY A 772 8.45 -5.38 -4.06
CA GLY A 772 7.32 -5.65 -3.16
C GLY A 772 6.13 -4.70 -3.29
N SER A 773 6.19 -3.72 -4.18
CA SER A 773 5.06 -2.80 -4.43
C SER A 773 3.84 -3.54 -5.00
N GLY A 774 2.63 -3.16 -4.57
CA GLY A 774 1.38 -3.66 -5.16
C GLY A 774 1.18 -3.24 -6.63
N THR A 775 1.92 -2.25 -7.12
CA THR A 775 1.91 -1.87 -8.55
C THR A 775 2.50 -2.92 -9.50
N LYS A 776 3.08 -4.01 -8.99
CA LYS A 776 3.85 -5.02 -9.74
C LYS A 776 3.14 -5.59 -10.98
N GLU A 777 1.84 -5.90 -10.88
CA GLU A 777 1.06 -6.47 -12.00
C GLU A 777 0.94 -5.45 -13.16
N PHE A 778 0.77 -4.18 -12.82
CA PHE A 778 0.62 -3.06 -13.76
C PHE A 778 1.94 -2.63 -14.43
N GLN A 779 3.07 -3.25 -14.08
CA GLN A 779 4.37 -3.01 -14.73
C GLN A 779 4.64 -3.95 -15.91
N LEU A 780 3.93 -5.09 -15.99
CA LEU A 780 4.25 -6.18 -16.94
C LEU A 780 4.21 -5.69 -18.40
N PHE A 781 3.09 -5.08 -18.81
CA PHE A 781 2.93 -4.46 -20.12
C PHE A 781 4.06 -3.47 -20.46
N LEU A 782 4.41 -2.60 -19.51
CA LEU A 782 5.42 -1.57 -19.70
C LEU A 782 6.83 -2.16 -19.94
N LEU A 783 7.18 -3.20 -19.18
CA LEU A 783 8.45 -3.93 -19.33
C LEU A 783 8.55 -4.58 -20.71
N VAL A 784 7.47 -5.19 -21.20
CA VAL A 784 7.41 -5.80 -22.54
C VAL A 784 7.51 -4.74 -23.63
N CYS A 785 6.78 -3.64 -23.53
CA CYS A 785 6.86 -2.53 -24.48
C CYS A 785 8.28 -1.98 -24.62
N CYS A 786 8.95 -1.72 -23.50
CA CYS A 786 10.32 -1.19 -23.47
C CYS A 786 11.34 -2.15 -24.11
N SER A 787 11.06 -3.45 -24.13
CA SER A 787 11.96 -4.47 -24.68
C SER A 787 12.20 -4.34 -26.18
N SER A 788 11.34 -3.62 -26.92
CA SER A 788 11.47 -3.40 -28.37
C SER A 788 12.61 -2.48 -28.78
N GLU A 789 13.17 -1.70 -27.84
CA GLU A 789 14.24 -0.75 -28.13
C GLU A 789 15.60 -1.21 -27.58
N LEU A 790 15.63 -2.25 -26.76
CA LEU A 790 16.85 -2.73 -26.10
C LEU A 790 17.60 -3.72 -27.01
N GLY A 791 18.12 -3.27 -28.15
CA GLY A 791 18.93 -4.10 -29.07
C GLY A 791 20.45 -4.00 -28.81
N CYS A 792 21.16 -5.12 -28.95
CA CYS A 792 22.63 -5.20 -28.94
C CYS A 792 23.12 -5.88 -30.24
N PRO A 793 22.97 -5.24 -31.42
CA PRO A 793 23.43 -5.83 -32.67
C PRO A 793 24.95 -6.06 -32.64
N GLU A 794 25.42 -7.16 -33.24
CA GLU A 794 26.86 -7.39 -33.39
C GLU A 794 27.51 -6.21 -34.14
N PRO A 795 28.65 -5.68 -33.66
CA PRO A 795 29.31 -4.57 -34.32
C PRO A 795 29.73 -5.01 -35.73
N ALA A 796 29.28 -4.25 -36.74
CA ALA A 796 29.83 -4.37 -38.09
C ALA A 796 31.35 -4.16 -38.00
N GLY A 797 32.13 -4.99 -38.72
CA GLY A 797 33.57 -5.14 -38.54
C GLY A 797 34.41 -3.85 -38.45
N ASP A 798 35.55 -3.98 -37.77
CA ASP A 798 36.64 -3.02 -37.48
C ASP A 798 36.37 -1.83 -36.54
N ASP A 799 35.14 -1.56 -36.11
CA ASP A 799 34.81 -0.42 -35.21
C ASP A 799 34.89 -0.72 -33.70
N MET A 800 35.79 -1.62 -33.29
CA MET A 800 36.04 -1.96 -31.86
C MET A 800 36.73 -0.85 -31.04
N THR A 801 36.98 0.33 -31.62
CA THR A 801 37.81 1.40 -31.01
C THR A 801 37.04 2.60 -30.45
N GLY A 802 35.70 2.64 -30.59
CA GLY A 802 34.87 3.74 -30.06
C GLY A 802 34.46 3.54 -28.59
N SER A 803 34.95 4.38 -27.68
CA SER A 803 34.61 4.32 -26.24
C SER A 803 33.11 4.52 -25.95
N GLY A 804 32.39 5.27 -26.79
CA GLY A 804 30.96 5.57 -26.61
C GLY A 804 30.00 4.41 -26.95
N LEU A 805 30.32 3.61 -27.98
CA LEU A 805 29.51 2.44 -28.36
C LEU A 805 29.56 1.37 -27.26
N SER A 806 30.71 1.19 -26.63
CA SER A 806 30.89 0.26 -25.51
C SER A 806 30.04 0.65 -24.30
N GLN A 807 29.93 1.95 -23.97
CA GLN A 807 29.13 2.41 -22.84
C GLN A 807 27.62 2.21 -23.08
N LYS A 808 27.13 2.53 -24.28
CA LYS A 808 25.72 2.37 -24.64
C LYS A 808 25.29 0.90 -24.61
N LEU A 809 26.12 0.00 -25.10
CA LEU A 809 25.88 -1.45 -25.01
C LEU A 809 25.83 -1.96 -23.57
N ILE A 810 26.67 -1.42 -22.68
CA ILE A 810 26.63 -1.73 -21.23
C ILE A 810 25.32 -1.24 -20.61
N GLU A 811 24.86 -0.04 -20.96
CA GLU A 811 23.58 0.49 -20.47
C GLU A 811 22.38 -0.34 -20.95
N VAL A 812 22.35 -0.72 -22.24
CA VAL A 812 21.33 -1.63 -22.79
C VAL A 812 21.34 -2.97 -22.06
N ALA A 813 22.52 -3.58 -21.88
CA ALA A 813 22.64 -4.85 -21.16
C ALA A 813 22.16 -4.73 -19.70
N SER A 814 22.45 -3.60 -19.03
CA SER A 814 21.94 -3.31 -17.69
C SER A 814 20.42 -3.22 -17.66
N MET A 815 19.80 -2.56 -18.65
CA MET A 815 18.35 -2.43 -18.73
C MET A 815 17.65 -3.74 -19.07
N ARG A 816 18.24 -4.58 -19.94
CA ARG A 816 17.76 -5.96 -20.16
C ARG A 816 17.77 -6.77 -18.87
N LYS A 817 18.82 -6.61 -18.05
CA LYS A 817 18.89 -7.26 -16.74
C LYS A 817 17.78 -6.77 -15.81
N VAL A 818 17.46 -5.47 -15.77
CA VAL A 818 16.32 -4.94 -15.01
C VAL A 818 15.01 -5.61 -15.43
N VAL A 819 14.75 -5.73 -16.73
CA VAL A 819 13.55 -6.40 -17.26
C VAL A 819 13.50 -7.87 -16.83
N LEU A 820 14.60 -8.62 -17.03
CA LEU A 820 14.66 -10.04 -16.67
C LEU A 820 14.54 -10.27 -15.17
N ASP A 821 15.26 -9.51 -14.34
CA ASP A 821 15.27 -9.66 -12.89
C ASP A 821 13.88 -9.38 -12.31
N ARG A 822 13.19 -8.34 -12.82
CA ARG A 822 11.81 -8.00 -12.42
C ARG A 822 10.81 -9.07 -12.82
N LEU A 823 10.75 -9.45 -14.10
CA LEU A 823 9.82 -10.48 -14.58
C LEU A 823 10.07 -11.82 -13.86
N THR A 824 11.34 -12.18 -13.63
CA THR A 824 11.70 -13.41 -12.90
C THR A 824 11.33 -13.32 -11.42
N CYS A 825 11.46 -12.16 -10.78
CA CYS A 825 10.98 -11.95 -9.42
C CYS A 825 9.46 -12.08 -9.35
N TYR A 826 8.74 -11.50 -10.31
CA TYR A 826 7.28 -11.54 -10.37
C TYR A 826 6.72 -12.94 -10.60
N LEU A 827 7.44 -13.86 -11.25
CA LEU A 827 7.05 -15.28 -11.29
C LEU A 827 6.84 -15.91 -9.92
N ARG A 828 7.45 -15.36 -8.85
CA ARG A 828 7.33 -15.87 -7.48
C ARG A 828 6.24 -15.18 -6.66
N THR A 829 5.75 -14.03 -7.11
CA THR A 829 4.85 -13.15 -6.33
C THR A 829 3.55 -12.81 -7.04
N LEU A 830 3.41 -13.21 -8.30
CA LEU A 830 2.26 -13.02 -9.18
C LEU A 830 2.00 -14.32 -9.96
N HIS A 831 0.92 -14.35 -10.74
CA HIS A 831 0.55 -15.48 -11.57
C HIS A 831 1.56 -15.75 -12.69
N PRO A 832 2.21 -16.92 -12.73
CA PRO A 832 3.38 -17.11 -13.59
C PRO A 832 3.06 -17.33 -15.06
N LYS A 833 1.84 -17.75 -15.42
CA LYS A 833 1.44 -18.05 -16.81
C LYS A 833 1.60 -16.84 -17.77
N PRO A 834 0.95 -15.68 -17.54
CA PRO A 834 1.14 -14.51 -18.40
C PRO A 834 2.58 -13.95 -18.33
N ILE A 835 3.26 -14.09 -17.19
CA ILE A 835 4.63 -13.60 -17.02
C ILE A 835 5.65 -14.42 -17.82
N ARG A 836 5.46 -15.74 -17.95
CA ARG A 836 6.27 -16.59 -18.83
C ARG A 836 6.18 -16.11 -20.28
N VAL A 837 4.97 -15.79 -20.74
CA VAL A 837 4.76 -15.22 -22.07
C VAL A 837 5.43 -13.85 -22.22
N CYS A 838 5.37 -12.99 -21.21
CA CYS A 838 6.10 -11.71 -21.19
C CYS A 838 7.63 -11.91 -21.32
N LEU A 839 8.19 -12.90 -20.62
CA LEU A 839 9.61 -13.27 -20.72
C LEU A 839 9.96 -13.78 -22.12
N ASP A 840 9.10 -14.61 -22.71
CA ASP A 840 9.31 -15.18 -24.04
C ASP A 840 9.28 -14.09 -25.12
N ILE A 841 8.33 -13.14 -25.05
CA ILE A 841 8.28 -11.97 -25.94
C ILE A 841 9.55 -11.13 -25.80
N ALA A 842 9.94 -10.75 -24.58
CA ALA A 842 11.11 -9.92 -24.36
C ALA A 842 12.41 -10.57 -24.89
N ARG A 843 12.60 -11.86 -24.61
CA ARG A 843 13.77 -12.63 -25.11
C ARG A 843 13.76 -12.77 -26.63
N GLU A 844 12.60 -13.02 -27.22
CA GLU A 844 12.49 -13.17 -28.67
C GLU A 844 12.72 -11.83 -29.39
N CYS A 845 12.23 -10.71 -28.85
CA CYS A 845 12.59 -9.38 -29.35
C CYS A 845 14.10 -9.16 -29.37
N TRP A 846 14.78 -9.46 -28.27
CA TRP A 846 16.24 -9.31 -28.19
C TRP A 846 16.97 -10.26 -29.12
N ARG A 847 16.54 -11.52 -29.20
CA ARG A 847 17.14 -12.52 -30.10
C ARG A 847 17.09 -12.06 -31.56
N ARG A 848 15.96 -11.49 -32.01
CA ARG A 848 15.79 -10.96 -33.37
C ARG A 848 16.64 -9.71 -33.61
N MET A 849 16.59 -8.75 -32.69
CA MET A 849 17.39 -7.51 -32.80
C MET A 849 18.89 -7.78 -32.82
N ASP A 850 19.37 -8.67 -31.95
CA ASP A 850 20.80 -9.03 -31.87
C ASP A 850 21.23 -9.83 -33.09
N GLY A 851 20.31 -10.58 -33.69
CA GLY A 851 20.49 -11.23 -34.99
C GLY A 851 20.48 -10.28 -36.20
N GLY A 852 20.35 -8.96 -35.99
CA GLY A 852 20.39 -7.93 -37.03
C GLY A 852 19.05 -7.63 -37.69
N GLU A 853 17.94 -8.18 -37.19
CA GLU A 853 16.59 -7.86 -37.67
C GLU A 853 16.25 -6.41 -37.29
N LYS A 854 15.88 -5.60 -38.30
CA LYS A 854 15.51 -4.19 -38.09
C LYS A 854 14.01 -4.06 -37.84
N GLY A 855 13.63 -3.08 -37.03
CA GLY A 855 12.21 -2.76 -36.82
C GLY A 855 11.47 -3.80 -35.97
N VAL A 856 12.18 -4.62 -35.18
CA VAL A 856 11.56 -5.57 -34.26
C VAL A 856 10.67 -4.83 -33.27
N TYR A 857 9.47 -5.37 -33.07
CA TYR A 857 8.46 -4.77 -32.20
C TYR A 857 7.70 -5.87 -31.46
N TRP A 858 7.51 -5.68 -30.15
CA TRP A 858 6.96 -6.71 -29.25
C TRP A 858 5.60 -7.23 -29.70
N MET A 859 4.72 -6.36 -30.22
CA MET A 859 3.39 -6.79 -30.67
C MET A 859 3.48 -7.69 -31.90
N ASP A 860 4.42 -7.43 -32.80
CA ASP A 860 4.60 -8.28 -33.98
C ASP A 860 5.13 -9.66 -33.59
N VAL A 861 6.11 -9.69 -32.68
CA VAL A 861 6.62 -10.92 -32.07
C VAL A 861 5.49 -11.70 -31.40
N MET A 862 4.64 -11.03 -30.62
CA MET A 862 3.49 -11.65 -29.95
C MET A 862 2.51 -12.27 -30.97
N ILE A 863 2.08 -11.51 -31.98
CA ILE A 863 1.12 -11.95 -33.01
C ILE A 863 1.67 -13.13 -33.82
N GLU A 864 2.94 -13.06 -34.22
CA GLU A 864 3.55 -14.09 -35.08
C GLU A 864 3.72 -15.44 -34.37
N ASN A 865 3.88 -15.42 -33.05
CA ASN A 865 4.02 -16.62 -32.26
C ASN A 865 2.70 -17.10 -31.61
N GLY A 866 1.60 -16.37 -31.78
CA GLY A 866 0.32 -16.69 -31.12
C GLY A 866 0.41 -16.58 -29.60
N TRP A 867 1.14 -15.58 -29.12
CA TRP A 867 1.46 -15.35 -27.71
C TRP A 867 0.58 -14.25 -27.08
N GLU A 868 -0.62 -14.04 -27.61
CA GLU A 868 -1.57 -13.10 -27.02
C GLU A 868 -1.89 -13.47 -25.58
N THR A 869 -1.58 -12.56 -24.65
CA THR A 869 -1.84 -12.74 -23.23
C THR A 869 -2.19 -11.40 -22.59
N LEU A 870 -2.97 -11.44 -21.52
CA LEU A 870 -3.25 -10.23 -20.73
C LEU A 870 -2.04 -9.93 -19.82
N MET A 871 -1.34 -8.82 -20.11
CA MET A 871 -0.10 -8.41 -19.43
C MET A 871 -0.37 -7.48 -18.25
N GLY A 872 -1.16 -7.97 -17.30
CA GLY A 872 -1.48 -7.33 -16.03
C GLY A 872 -2.96 -7.18 -15.79
#